data_AF-A0A953N560-F1
#
_entry.id   AF-A0A953N560-F1
#
_cell.length_a   1.000
_cell.length_b   1.000
_cell.length_c   1.000
_cell.angle_alpha   90.00
_cell.angle_beta   90.00
_cell.angle_gamma   90.00
#
_symmetry.space_group_name_H-M   'P 1'
#
loop_
_entity.id
_entity.type
_entity.pdbx_description
1 polymer ?
#
loop_
_entity_poly.entity_id
_entity_poly.type
_entity_poly.pdbx_seq_one_letter_code
_entity_poly.pdbx_strand_id
1 'polypeptide(L)'
;MPEKKSRISRFIDGVNHLIRSFKNFVKASFLSLVIILIILLLLTQMDQAFTMMVDLVENTKFSLFLAFLFINGLAIVLSHFPIYTYYAADLNNSGNYTNWKKVFPLTIWPFKRFPVFVFTTNKDTDYTPDNWANYLRYSIGLLIHIVWIHFIISSFAPNLIFENFPLLPVKIIIYTLLIVPFILYIIQKEKFTSLTATETKDGIPLTEDQKRVNGAKLNRLYKKLGVWYFVIAISSGLLLFLMLFIGNFSPGGFILILLTSYLFVFNYVFFRLLRTRLSQVSSTLQHSLLAPVRFFFRRIHFLQKSENYILLFNVHFIISIILLVYSTLASINGWSLSNGIPILLAFFYFYYFIIASLGKYFFVTKKMNLFGTRKYRILFGSATVIVILLFITNCANVEVRTHELDLVENTKTEVLESQFLDSVAAKNDNTLFFIASHGGGLKANVWTLNVLNRLQQRTEGKLLNQTIAMSGASGGSLGLALYTGLYKENGIDTLLIKQQIDKIAQENYTSLDLTLTFGLDSYRKIWPLSQRIGLRDRPYYAMVKYQKNVENTSEKTLSETSFRDYWKEAFQSTGYFPSLIMNTAGTTGSRGILWSVKPNKFNAIFPYSKNLADLYDDTKTIPFYQAVSTTNRFPVFSPAAKIPGYGHYIDAGAIDNSGLLGCLDLHIYLLNDSRKVLGDKQVAYVEIINSKSLYVNYLINKFKEEQQIDHILKNENESDNIVVDLKTGLNLDKIPGYLSDYITNWENTQNGKIRYFKIFMPHKVSFEDVEAFFDGKIENGDNNVVSDLKAFLDKKNNEILNLTEAPNKSFFDPWEFYEPTLSRHLSKSSLNYIDHILKHPLLDEQFLEIEKLINTKRIEKNENPEMAF
;
A
#
# COMPACT_ATOMS: atom_id res chain seq x y z
N MET A 1 -2.65 -21.54 -61.21
CA MET A 1 -2.53 -22.31 -59.95
C MET A 1 -1.64 -21.51 -59.00
N PRO A 2 -2.07 -21.15 -57.79
CA PRO A 2 -1.16 -20.54 -56.83
C PRO A 2 -0.19 -21.60 -56.31
N GLU A 3 1.11 -21.32 -56.36
CA GLU A 3 2.16 -22.16 -55.79
C GLU A 3 1.85 -22.45 -54.31
N LYS A 4 1.85 -23.74 -53.95
CA LYS A 4 1.67 -24.18 -52.56
C LYS A 4 2.90 -23.74 -51.76
N LYS A 5 2.79 -22.60 -51.09
CA LYS A 5 3.75 -22.09 -50.11
C LYS A 5 4.28 -23.22 -49.20
N SER A 6 5.60 -23.32 -49.06
CA SER A 6 6.26 -24.33 -48.22
C SER A 6 5.76 -24.25 -46.77
N ARG A 7 5.86 -25.35 -46.02
CA ARG A 7 5.45 -25.35 -44.59
C ARG A 7 6.21 -24.29 -43.78
N ILE A 8 7.48 -24.07 -44.12
CA ILE A 8 8.34 -23.06 -43.49
C ILE A 8 7.86 -21.65 -43.86
N SER A 9 7.53 -21.39 -45.13
CA SER A 9 7.07 -20.06 -45.53
C SER A 9 5.71 -19.72 -44.90
N ARG A 10 4.80 -20.69 -44.76
CA ARG A 10 3.53 -20.52 -44.03
C ARG A 10 3.74 -20.26 -42.53
N PHE A 11 4.71 -20.92 -41.93
CA PHE A 11 5.07 -20.67 -40.52
C PHE A 11 5.64 -19.27 -40.34
N ILE A 12 6.60 -18.86 -41.18
CA ILE A 12 7.20 -17.51 -41.17
C ILE A 12 6.12 -16.44 -41.40
N ASP A 13 5.24 -16.62 -42.37
CA ASP A 13 4.12 -15.71 -42.62
C ASP A 13 3.19 -15.59 -41.41
N GLY A 14 2.92 -16.71 -40.72
CA GLY A 14 2.14 -16.74 -39.50
C GLY A 14 2.80 -16.00 -38.33
N VAL A 15 4.10 -16.18 -38.13
CA VAL A 15 4.89 -15.48 -37.11
C VAL A 15 4.93 -13.97 -37.42
N ASN A 16 5.20 -13.59 -38.66
CA ASN A 16 5.21 -12.19 -39.10
C ASN A 16 3.84 -11.53 -38.91
N HIS A 17 2.75 -12.25 -39.22
CA HIS A 17 1.40 -11.80 -38.95
C HIS A 17 1.19 -11.57 -37.45
N LEU A 18 1.55 -12.54 -36.60
CA LEU A 18 1.42 -12.42 -35.15
C LEU A 18 2.20 -11.22 -34.59
N ILE A 19 3.44 -10.99 -35.04
CA ILE A 19 4.25 -9.85 -34.62
C ILE A 19 3.59 -8.53 -35.02
N ARG A 20 3.07 -8.44 -36.26
CA ARG A 20 2.34 -7.25 -36.74
C ARG A 20 1.08 -7.01 -35.92
N SER A 21 0.30 -8.05 -35.67
CA SER A 21 -0.90 -8.00 -34.82
C SER A 21 -0.59 -7.55 -33.40
N PHE A 22 0.50 -8.07 -32.82
CA PHE A 22 0.98 -7.69 -31.50
C PHE A 22 1.38 -6.20 -31.45
N LYS A 23 2.13 -5.71 -32.45
CA LYS A 23 2.49 -4.29 -32.57
C LYS A 23 1.24 -3.38 -32.65
N ASN A 24 0.25 -3.77 -33.44
CA ASN A 24 -1.01 -3.03 -33.55
C ASN A 24 -1.82 -3.07 -32.25
N PHE A 25 -1.84 -4.22 -31.57
CA PHE A 25 -2.46 -4.39 -30.25
C PHE A 25 -1.81 -3.46 -29.21
N VAL A 26 -0.48 -3.46 -29.09
CA VAL A 26 0.25 -2.62 -28.14
C VAL A 26 -0.03 -1.14 -28.40
N LYS A 27 0.02 -0.70 -29.66
CA LYS A 27 -0.31 0.69 -30.04
C LYS A 27 -1.74 1.08 -29.66
N ALA A 28 -2.70 0.20 -29.91
CA ALA A 28 -4.11 0.46 -29.59
C ALA A 28 -4.38 0.45 -28.07
N SER A 29 -3.61 -0.34 -27.33
CA SER A 29 -3.87 -0.68 -25.92
C SER A 29 -2.88 -0.07 -24.93
N PHE A 30 -1.99 0.80 -25.41
CA PHE A 30 -0.89 1.38 -24.63
C PHE A 30 -1.35 1.91 -23.26
N LEU A 31 -2.40 2.74 -23.25
CA LEU A 31 -2.95 3.30 -22.01
C LEU A 31 -3.42 2.21 -21.03
N SER A 32 -4.12 1.19 -21.52
CA SER A 32 -4.64 0.10 -20.69
C SER A 32 -3.50 -0.74 -20.10
N LEU A 33 -2.44 -1.00 -20.87
CA LEU A 33 -1.26 -1.75 -20.42
C LEU A 33 -0.47 -0.97 -19.36
N VAL A 34 -0.28 0.34 -19.56
CA VAL A 34 0.37 1.22 -18.57
C VAL A 34 -0.40 1.24 -17.26
N ILE A 35 -1.73 1.37 -17.30
CA ILE A 35 -2.55 1.35 -16.07
C ILE A 35 -2.46 -0.01 -15.37
N ILE A 36 -2.50 -1.13 -16.09
CA ILE A 36 -2.34 -2.46 -15.46
C ILE A 36 -0.96 -2.61 -14.81
N LEU A 37 0.10 -2.13 -15.47
CA LEU A 37 1.45 -2.14 -14.90
C LEU A 37 1.53 -1.30 -13.62
N ILE A 38 0.94 -0.10 -13.62
CA ILE A 38 0.86 0.76 -12.43
C ILE A 38 0.10 0.06 -11.30
N ILE A 39 -1.04 -0.57 -11.60
CA ILE A 39 -1.83 -1.32 -10.61
C ILE A 39 -1.02 -2.49 -10.05
N LEU A 40 -0.35 -3.25 -10.92
CA LEU A 40 0.51 -4.37 -10.50
C LEU A 40 1.59 -3.87 -9.54
N LEU A 41 2.37 -2.86 -9.95
CA LEU A 41 3.45 -2.31 -9.13
C LEU A 41 2.93 -1.80 -7.77
N LEU A 42 1.85 -1.01 -7.76
CA LEU A 42 1.29 -0.46 -6.52
C LEU A 42 0.73 -1.55 -5.59
N LEU A 43 0.12 -2.62 -6.12
CA LEU A 43 -0.45 -3.68 -5.27
C LEU A 43 0.59 -4.71 -4.81
N THR A 44 1.68 -4.92 -5.55
CA THR A 44 2.69 -5.94 -5.21
C THR A 44 3.91 -5.39 -4.48
N GLN A 45 4.24 -4.10 -4.66
CA GLN A 45 5.40 -3.49 -4.03
C GLN A 45 5.06 -2.73 -2.74
N MET A 46 3.78 -2.61 -2.40
CA MET A 46 3.34 -1.94 -1.18
C MET A 46 2.88 -2.97 -0.14
N ASP A 47 3.71 -3.23 0.85
CA ASP A 47 3.38 -4.05 2.03
C ASP A 47 2.04 -3.67 2.69
N GLN A 48 1.73 -2.38 2.68
CA GLN A 48 0.47 -1.81 3.16
C GLN A 48 -0.76 -2.37 2.42
N ALA A 49 -0.63 -2.65 1.11
CA ALA A 49 -1.73 -3.20 0.32
C ALA A 49 -2.14 -4.59 0.82
N PHE A 50 -1.19 -5.40 1.29
CA PHE A 50 -1.49 -6.72 1.83
C PHE A 50 -2.35 -6.64 3.09
N THR A 51 -1.97 -5.79 4.05
CA THR A 51 -2.76 -5.57 5.28
C THR A 51 -4.14 -4.99 4.99
N MET A 52 -4.27 -4.14 3.96
CA MET A 52 -5.58 -3.67 3.50
C MET A 52 -6.45 -4.81 2.94
N MET A 53 -5.89 -5.80 2.26
CA MET A 53 -6.64 -6.96 1.77
C MET A 53 -7.11 -7.85 2.92
N VAL A 54 -6.27 -8.07 3.93
CA VAL A 54 -6.66 -8.81 5.15
C VAL A 54 -7.83 -8.10 5.84
N ASP A 55 -7.71 -6.80 6.09
CA ASP A 55 -8.80 -6.00 6.67
C ASP A 55 -10.07 -5.97 5.80
N LEU A 56 -9.93 -5.96 4.48
CA LEU A 56 -11.05 -6.01 3.54
C LEU A 56 -11.89 -7.29 3.74
N VAL A 57 -11.21 -8.41 3.98
CA VAL A 57 -11.85 -9.72 4.22
C VAL A 57 -12.41 -9.82 5.63
N GLU A 58 -11.73 -9.27 6.64
CA GLU A 58 -12.14 -9.38 8.05
C GLU A 58 -13.34 -8.50 8.41
N ASN A 59 -13.34 -7.24 7.96
CA ASN A 59 -14.17 -6.20 8.60
C ASN A 59 -15.28 -5.61 7.71
N THR A 60 -15.14 -5.60 6.38
CA THR A 60 -16.00 -4.73 5.55
C THR A 60 -16.61 -5.40 4.31
N LYS A 61 -17.76 -6.07 4.50
CA LYS A 61 -18.57 -6.70 3.43
C LYS A 61 -18.88 -5.75 2.26
N PHE A 62 -19.27 -4.51 2.56
CA PHE A 62 -19.59 -3.53 1.51
C PHE A 62 -18.36 -3.10 0.72
N SER A 63 -17.21 -2.89 1.37
CA SER A 63 -15.95 -2.61 0.70
C SER A 63 -15.51 -3.77 -0.19
N LEU A 64 -15.65 -5.02 0.28
CA LEU A 64 -15.33 -6.22 -0.50
C LEU A 64 -16.21 -6.32 -1.75
N PHE A 65 -17.52 -6.06 -1.61
CA PHE A 65 -18.42 -5.95 -2.74
C PHE A 65 -17.98 -4.86 -3.74
N LEU A 66 -17.62 -3.67 -3.27
CA LEU A 66 -17.11 -2.58 -4.12
C LEU A 66 -15.80 -2.96 -4.82
N ALA A 67 -14.90 -3.69 -4.16
CA ALA A 67 -13.66 -4.17 -4.78
C ALA A 67 -13.96 -5.13 -5.95
N PHE A 68 -14.87 -6.10 -5.75
CA PHE A 68 -15.34 -6.98 -6.83
C PHE A 68 -16.06 -6.21 -7.95
N LEU A 69 -16.85 -5.19 -7.60
CA LEU A 69 -17.50 -4.32 -8.58
C LEU A 69 -16.46 -3.60 -9.45
N PHE A 70 -15.47 -2.94 -8.84
CA PHE A 70 -14.49 -2.17 -9.58
C PHE A 70 -13.49 -3.02 -10.35
N ILE A 71 -13.04 -4.17 -9.84
CA ILE A 71 -12.11 -5.03 -10.58
C ILE A 71 -12.76 -5.58 -11.86
N ASN A 72 -14.04 -5.98 -11.79
CA ASN A 72 -14.80 -6.41 -12.95
C ASN A 72 -15.12 -5.23 -13.89
N GLY A 73 -15.45 -4.06 -13.34
CA GLY A 73 -15.63 -2.83 -14.11
C GLY A 73 -14.37 -2.45 -14.89
N LEU A 74 -13.21 -2.51 -14.24
CA LEU A 74 -11.88 -2.28 -14.83
C LEU A 74 -11.59 -3.29 -15.94
N ALA A 75 -11.82 -4.59 -15.71
CA ALA A 75 -11.61 -5.63 -16.71
C ALA A 75 -12.38 -5.34 -18.01
N ILE A 76 -13.62 -4.89 -17.89
CA ILE A 76 -14.46 -4.58 -19.05
C ILE A 76 -14.03 -3.26 -19.71
N VAL A 77 -13.75 -2.20 -18.95
CA VAL A 77 -13.42 -0.89 -19.53
C VAL A 77 -12.02 -0.89 -20.18
N LEU A 78 -11.03 -1.53 -19.54
CA LEU A 78 -9.64 -1.63 -20.01
C LEU A 78 -9.55 -2.37 -21.34
N SER A 79 -10.29 -3.46 -21.48
CA SER A 79 -10.30 -4.26 -22.72
C SER A 79 -11.27 -3.76 -23.80
N HIS A 80 -12.11 -2.75 -23.50
CA HIS A 80 -13.05 -2.19 -24.48
C HIS A 80 -12.48 -1.01 -25.25
N PHE A 81 -12.00 0.03 -24.57
CA PHE A 81 -11.58 1.27 -25.22
C PHE A 81 -10.52 1.13 -26.34
N PRO A 82 -9.56 0.20 -26.27
CA PRO A 82 -8.57 0.03 -27.34
C PRO A 82 -9.17 -0.21 -28.74
N ILE A 83 -10.40 -0.75 -28.84
CA ILE A 83 -11.06 -0.94 -30.14
C ILE A 83 -11.33 0.37 -30.87
N TYR A 84 -11.61 1.44 -30.13
CA TYR A 84 -11.87 2.75 -30.73
C TYR A 84 -10.58 3.34 -31.26
N THR A 85 -9.48 3.25 -30.48
CA THR A 85 -8.16 3.66 -30.93
C THR A 85 -7.75 2.91 -32.19
N TYR A 86 -7.94 1.58 -32.21
CA TYR A 86 -7.59 0.75 -33.36
C TYR A 86 -8.25 1.21 -34.66
N TYR A 87 -9.57 1.34 -34.68
CA TYR A 87 -10.31 1.71 -35.89
C TYR A 87 -10.21 3.20 -36.24
N ALA A 88 -10.29 4.08 -35.24
CA ALA A 88 -10.30 5.52 -35.49
C ALA A 88 -8.90 6.08 -35.81
N ALA A 89 -7.82 5.42 -35.37
CA ALA A 89 -6.44 5.76 -35.74
C ALA A 89 -5.97 5.05 -37.02
N ASP A 90 -6.86 4.32 -37.72
CA ASP A 90 -6.56 3.59 -38.96
C ASP A 90 -5.41 2.58 -38.82
N LEU A 91 -5.34 1.89 -37.67
CA LEU A 91 -4.36 0.83 -37.50
C LEU A 91 -4.71 -0.33 -38.42
N ASN A 92 -3.69 -0.90 -39.07
CA ASN A 92 -3.85 -1.98 -40.05
C ASN A 92 -4.77 -1.62 -41.23
N ASN A 93 -4.84 -0.35 -41.67
CA ASN A 93 -5.69 0.12 -42.77
C ASN A 93 -7.20 -0.15 -42.54
N SER A 94 -7.64 -0.12 -41.28
CA SER A 94 -9.00 -0.45 -40.86
C SER A 94 -9.98 0.74 -40.91
N GLY A 95 -9.54 1.91 -41.35
CA GLY A 95 -10.26 3.17 -41.24
C GLY A 95 -11.60 3.18 -41.96
N ASN A 96 -11.74 2.52 -43.10
CA ASN A 96 -12.98 2.49 -43.87
C ASN A 96 -13.96 1.39 -43.43
N TYR A 97 -13.50 0.47 -42.57
CA TYR A 97 -14.29 -0.65 -42.07
C TYR A 97 -15.43 -0.24 -41.11
N THR A 98 -15.50 1.02 -40.68
CA THR A 98 -16.42 1.46 -39.61
C THR A 98 -17.23 2.69 -39.99
N ASN A 99 -18.55 2.60 -39.77
CA ASN A 99 -19.50 3.71 -39.89
C ASN A 99 -19.79 4.26 -38.49
N TRP A 100 -19.46 5.53 -38.26
CA TRP A 100 -19.56 6.17 -36.95
C TRP A 100 -20.88 6.93 -36.80
N LYS A 101 -21.53 6.74 -35.65
CA LYS A 101 -22.76 7.45 -35.29
C LYS A 101 -22.67 8.07 -33.91
N LYS A 102 -23.34 9.21 -33.77
CA LYS A 102 -23.47 9.97 -32.53
C LYS A 102 -24.72 9.52 -31.79
N VAL A 103 -24.58 9.17 -30.50
CA VAL A 103 -25.67 8.72 -29.63
C VAL A 103 -25.63 9.46 -28.29
N PHE A 104 -26.76 9.49 -27.58
CA PHE A 104 -26.89 10.12 -26.25
C PHE A 104 -27.42 9.10 -25.25
N PRO A 105 -26.55 8.22 -24.71
CA PRO A 105 -26.98 7.10 -23.88
C PRO A 105 -27.42 7.53 -22.46
N LEU A 106 -26.95 8.67 -21.98
CA LEU A 106 -27.36 9.23 -20.69
C LEU A 106 -28.56 10.15 -20.92
N THR A 107 -29.68 9.90 -20.25
CA THR A 107 -30.88 10.73 -20.32
C THR A 107 -31.00 11.73 -19.17
N ILE A 108 -30.11 11.63 -18.17
CA ILE A 108 -30.11 12.39 -16.91
C ILE A 108 -29.28 13.67 -17.06
N TRP A 109 -29.71 14.77 -16.45
CA TRP A 109 -28.96 16.05 -16.38
C TRP A 109 -27.77 15.91 -15.40
N PRO A 110 -26.57 16.47 -15.67
CA PRO A 110 -26.18 17.30 -16.82
C PRO A 110 -25.74 16.51 -18.07
N PHE A 111 -25.68 15.19 -18.00
CA PHE A 111 -25.07 14.35 -19.04
C PHE A 111 -25.92 14.14 -20.31
N LYS A 112 -27.21 14.52 -20.30
CA LYS A 112 -28.15 14.40 -21.43
C LYS A 112 -27.67 14.98 -22.75
N ARG A 113 -26.79 15.99 -22.72
CA ARG A 113 -26.25 16.69 -23.90
C ARG A 113 -24.86 16.22 -24.33
N PHE A 114 -24.26 15.24 -23.63
CA PHE A 114 -22.95 14.71 -23.95
C PHE A 114 -23.05 13.58 -24.98
N PRO A 115 -22.54 13.80 -26.21
CA PRO A 115 -22.58 12.78 -27.24
C PRO A 115 -21.54 11.71 -27.00
N VAL A 116 -21.95 10.46 -27.13
CA VAL A 116 -21.07 9.30 -27.20
C VAL A 116 -21.02 8.83 -28.64
N PHE A 117 -19.82 8.50 -29.12
CA PHE A 117 -19.65 7.94 -30.46
C PHE A 117 -19.60 6.42 -30.40
N VAL A 118 -20.37 5.78 -31.26
CA VAL A 118 -20.34 4.33 -31.47
C VAL A 118 -20.17 4.07 -32.96
N PHE A 119 -19.73 2.87 -33.32
CA PHE A 119 -19.57 2.49 -34.71
C PHE A 119 -20.28 1.17 -35.01
N THR A 120 -20.61 0.98 -36.29
CA THR A 120 -21.04 -0.28 -36.88
C THR A 120 -20.07 -0.67 -37.99
N THR A 121 -19.96 -1.96 -38.29
CA THR A 121 -19.09 -2.45 -39.37
C THR A 121 -19.70 -2.10 -40.73
N ASN A 122 -18.88 -1.55 -41.63
CA ASN A 122 -19.21 -1.41 -43.04
C ASN A 122 -18.93 -2.75 -43.73
N LYS A 123 -19.93 -3.32 -44.40
CA LYS A 123 -19.81 -4.62 -45.07
C LYS A 123 -19.26 -4.52 -46.49
N ASP A 124 -19.17 -3.30 -47.03
CA ASP A 124 -18.83 -3.04 -48.42
C ASP A 124 -17.32 -2.82 -48.63
N THR A 125 -16.49 -3.10 -47.60
CA THR A 125 -15.03 -2.96 -47.66
C THR A 125 -14.33 -4.30 -47.80
N ASP A 126 -13.20 -4.31 -48.50
CA ASP A 126 -12.27 -5.43 -48.65
C ASP A 126 -11.43 -5.75 -47.39
N TYR A 127 -11.55 -4.94 -46.33
CA TYR A 127 -10.79 -5.12 -45.09
C TYR A 127 -11.21 -6.38 -44.31
N THR A 128 -10.25 -7.27 -44.05
CA THR A 128 -10.41 -8.43 -43.17
C THR A 128 -9.92 -8.10 -41.74
N PRO A 129 -10.77 -8.22 -40.70
CA PRO A 129 -10.36 -7.95 -39.32
C PRO A 129 -9.21 -8.83 -38.83
N ASP A 130 -8.22 -8.20 -38.19
CA ASP A 130 -7.13 -8.91 -37.51
C ASP A 130 -7.64 -9.62 -36.25
N ASN A 131 -7.76 -10.95 -36.36
CA ASN A 131 -8.22 -11.81 -35.26
C ASN A 131 -7.25 -11.81 -34.07
N TRP A 132 -5.93 -11.85 -34.30
CA TRP A 132 -4.95 -11.90 -33.22
C TRP A 132 -4.92 -10.61 -32.41
N ALA A 133 -4.97 -9.45 -33.07
CA ALA A 133 -5.07 -8.16 -32.37
C ALA A 133 -6.38 -8.08 -31.54
N ASN A 134 -7.47 -8.68 -32.02
CA ASN A 134 -8.73 -8.77 -31.29
C ASN A 134 -8.62 -9.67 -30.05
N TYR A 135 -7.98 -10.83 -30.18
CA TYR A 135 -7.79 -11.78 -29.08
C TYR A 135 -6.94 -11.14 -27.97
N LEU A 136 -5.79 -10.58 -28.33
CA LEU A 136 -4.90 -9.88 -27.40
C LEU A 136 -5.58 -8.70 -26.71
N ARG A 137 -6.43 -7.94 -27.40
CA ARG A 137 -7.18 -6.84 -26.75
C ARG A 137 -8.04 -7.35 -25.59
N TYR A 138 -8.70 -8.50 -25.73
CA TYR A 138 -9.52 -9.03 -24.66
C TYR A 138 -8.72 -9.74 -23.56
N SER A 139 -7.47 -10.14 -23.84
CA SER A 139 -6.58 -10.62 -22.77
C SER A 139 -6.28 -9.54 -21.73
N ILE A 140 -6.37 -8.25 -22.08
CA ILE A 140 -6.23 -7.12 -21.12
C ILE A 140 -7.18 -7.25 -19.93
N GLY A 141 -8.44 -7.66 -20.17
CA GLY A 141 -9.39 -7.87 -19.08
C GLY A 141 -9.03 -9.06 -18.21
N LEU A 142 -8.37 -10.07 -18.77
CA LEU A 142 -7.85 -11.22 -18.02
C LEU A 142 -6.61 -10.82 -17.21
N LEU A 143 -5.73 -9.97 -17.75
CA LEU A 143 -4.53 -9.49 -17.07
C LEU A 143 -4.87 -8.80 -15.75
N ILE A 144 -5.88 -7.94 -15.70
CA ILE A 144 -6.26 -7.28 -14.43
C ILE A 144 -6.82 -8.28 -13.40
N HIS A 145 -7.50 -9.34 -13.83
CA HIS A 145 -7.89 -10.43 -12.93
C HIS A 145 -6.70 -11.27 -12.45
N ILE A 146 -5.68 -11.47 -13.29
CA ILE A 146 -4.43 -12.13 -12.89
C ILE A 146 -3.73 -11.29 -11.82
N VAL A 147 -3.66 -9.96 -11.99
CA VAL A 147 -3.12 -9.05 -10.96
C VAL A 147 -3.91 -9.16 -9.66
N TRP A 148 -5.26 -9.15 -9.73
CA TRP A 148 -6.12 -9.31 -8.56
C TRP A 148 -5.91 -10.64 -7.83
N ILE A 149 -5.81 -11.74 -8.56
CA ILE A 149 -5.59 -13.07 -7.97
C ILE A 149 -4.19 -13.19 -7.39
N HIS A 150 -3.17 -12.65 -8.06
CA HIS A 150 -1.82 -12.59 -7.50
C HIS A 150 -1.79 -11.79 -6.20
N PHE A 151 -2.47 -10.64 -6.16
CA PHE A 151 -2.59 -9.82 -4.96
C PHE A 151 -3.24 -10.58 -3.80
N ILE A 152 -4.34 -11.32 -4.04
CA ILE A 152 -4.94 -12.20 -3.03
C ILE A 152 -3.94 -13.24 -2.52
N ILE A 153 -3.23 -13.94 -3.41
CA ILE A 153 -2.24 -14.95 -3.02
C ILE A 153 -1.14 -14.34 -2.15
N SER A 154 -0.60 -13.19 -2.55
CA SER A 154 0.45 -12.51 -1.82
C SER A 154 -0.01 -12.05 -0.42
N SER A 155 -1.25 -11.59 -0.27
CA SER A 155 -1.79 -11.17 1.04
C SER A 155 -2.02 -12.32 2.03
N PHE A 156 -2.28 -13.54 1.54
CA PHE A 156 -2.55 -14.72 2.37
C PHE A 156 -1.30 -15.57 2.63
N ALA A 157 -0.27 -15.43 1.78
CA ALA A 157 0.97 -16.19 1.89
C ALA A 157 1.66 -16.11 3.27
N PRO A 158 1.71 -14.95 3.98
CA PRO A 158 2.38 -14.86 5.28
C PRO A 158 1.81 -15.75 6.37
N ASN A 159 0.56 -16.20 6.26
CA ASN A 159 -0.01 -17.19 7.18
C ASN A 159 0.13 -18.60 6.60
N LEU A 160 -0.16 -18.78 5.31
CA LEU A 160 -0.16 -20.10 4.67
C LEU A 160 1.22 -20.79 4.63
N ILE A 161 2.32 -20.04 4.59
CA ILE A 161 3.68 -20.62 4.55
C ILE A 161 4.07 -21.29 5.87
N PHE A 162 3.55 -20.78 7.00
CA PHE A 162 3.84 -21.33 8.33
C PHE A 162 2.79 -22.35 8.81
N GLU A 163 1.85 -22.70 7.94
CA GLU A 163 0.94 -23.82 8.13
C GLU A 163 1.36 -24.98 7.23
N ASN A 164 0.83 -26.18 7.52
CA ASN A 164 0.98 -27.34 6.64
C ASN A 164 0.07 -27.22 5.39
N PHE A 165 0.13 -26.08 4.69
CA PHE A 165 -0.64 -25.78 3.50
C PHE A 165 0.26 -25.86 2.24
N PRO A 166 -0.14 -26.60 1.18
CA PRO A 166 0.67 -26.79 -0.01
C PRO A 166 0.64 -25.56 -0.95
N LEU A 167 1.12 -24.41 -0.50
CA LEU A 167 1.01 -23.13 -1.20
C LEU A 167 1.67 -23.15 -2.58
N LEU A 168 2.87 -23.72 -2.71
CA LEU A 168 3.61 -23.75 -3.97
C LEU A 168 2.90 -24.56 -5.06
N PRO A 169 2.49 -25.84 -4.84
CA PRO A 169 1.66 -26.58 -5.79
C PRO A 169 0.36 -25.86 -6.14
N VAL A 170 -0.34 -25.30 -5.14
CA VAL A 170 -1.59 -24.54 -5.35
C VAL A 170 -1.35 -23.33 -6.24
N LYS A 171 -0.27 -22.58 -6.01
CA LYS A 171 0.14 -21.42 -6.82
C LYS A 171 0.38 -21.82 -8.28
N ILE A 172 1.12 -22.90 -8.53
CA ILE A 172 1.38 -23.43 -9.88
C ILE A 172 0.07 -23.80 -10.58
N ILE A 173 -0.83 -24.51 -9.88
CA ILE A 173 -2.14 -24.90 -10.41
C ILE A 173 -2.97 -23.66 -10.78
N ILE A 174 -3.07 -22.68 -9.88
CA ILE A 174 -3.86 -21.46 -10.11
C ILE A 174 -3.32 -20.69 -11.32
N TYR A 175 -2.01 -20.42 -11.41
CA TYR A 175 -1.45 -19.68 -12.54
C TYR A 175 -1.62 -20.41 -13.87
N THR A 176 -1.51 -21.74 -13.87
CA THR A 176 -1.78 -22.55 -15.06
C THR A 176 -3.25 -22.44 -15.47
N LEU A 177 -4.17 -22.52 -14.51
CA LEU A 177 -5.61 -22.38 -14.75
C LEU A 177 -5.99 -21.00 -15.29
N LEU A 178 -5.28 -19.92 -14.93
CA LEU A 178 -5.56 -18.57 -15.43
C LEU A 178 -5.35 -18.40 -16.94
N ILE A 179 -4.59 -19.30 -17.58
CA ILE A 179 -4.38 -19.31 -19.03
C ILE A 179 -5.59 -19.94 -19.76
N VAL A 180 -6.30 -20.87 -19.10
CA VAL A 180 -7.39 -21.66 -19.70
C VAL A 180 -8.53 -20.79 -20.24
N PRO A 181 -9.06 -19.76 -19.53
CA PRO A 181 -10.10 -18.88 -20.06
C PRO A 181 -9.70 -18.18 -21.36
N PHE A 182 -8.43 -17.80 -21.51
CA PHE A 182 -7.94 -17.16 -22.73
C PHE A 182 -7.89 -18.12 -23.91
N ILE A 183 -7.37 -19.34 -23.69
CA ILE A 183 -7.33 -20.38 -24.72
C ILE A 183 -8.75 -20.75 -25.16
N LEU A 184 -9.66 -20.95 -24.20
CA LEU A 184 -11.06 -21.25 -24.49
C LEU A 184 -11.73 -20.10 -25.25
N TYR A 185 -11.44 -18.86 -24.91
CA TYR A 185 -11.92 -17.70 -25.66
C TYR A 185 -11.51 -17.79 -27.14
N ILE A 186 -10.22 -18.03 -27.42
CA ILE A 186 -9.69 -18.15 -28.79
C ILE A 186 -10.37 -19.29 -29.54
N ILE A 187 -10.42 -20.49 -28.94
CA ILE A 187 -11.03 -21.68 -29.57
C ILE A 187 -12.49 -21.42 -29.94
N GLN A 188 -13.27 -20.85 -29.04
CA GLN A 188 -14.70 -20.61 -29.30
C GLN A 188 -14.89 -19.48 -30.30
N LYS A 189 -14.02 -18.48 -30.31
CA LYS A 189 -14.05 -17.37 -31.27
C LYS A 189 -13.71 -17.84 -32.67
N GLU A 190 -12.70 -18.69 -32.83
CA GLU A 190 -12.35 -19.32 -34.11
C GLU A 190 -13.49 -20.19 -34.65
N LYS A 191 -14.12 -21.01 -33.78
CA LYS A 191 -15.32 -21.78 -34.17
C LYS A 191 -16.47 -20.90 -34.62
N PHE A 192 -16.67 -19.76 -33.96
CA PHE A 192 -17.67 -18.80 -34.40
C PHE A 192 -17.35 -18.26 -35.79
N THR A 193 -16.10 -17.83 -36.03
CA THR A 193 -15.66 -17.33 -37.33
C THR A 193 -15.85 -18.38 -38.42
N SER A 194 -15.43 -19.62 -38.18
CA SER A 194 -15.55 -20.71 -39.17
C SER A 194 -17.00 -21.06 -39.50
N LEU A 195 -17.90 -21.06 -38.51
CA LEU A 195 -19.32 -21.40 -38.73
C LEU A 195 -20.12 -20.26 -39.36
N THR A 196 -19.62 -19.01 -39.28
CA THR A 196 -20.22 -17.85 -39.94
C THR A 196 -19.60 -17.53 -41.30
N ALA A 197 -18.54 -18.24 -41.69
CA ALA A 197 -17.87 -18.04 -42.98
C ALA A 197 -18.84 -18.33 -44.13
N THR A 198 -18.77 -17.52 -45.18
CA THR A 198 -19.53 -17.67 -46.42
C THR A 198 -18.73 -18.36 -47.53
N GLU A 199 -17.41 -18.45 -47.34
CA GLU A 199 -16.44 -18.99 -48.28
C GLU A 199 -15.51 -19.98 -47.56
N THR A 200 -14.90 -20.87 -48.34
CA THR A 200 -13.82 -21.77 -47.90
C THR A 200 -12.51 -21.00 -47.71
N LYS A 201 -11.51 -21.62 -47.07
CA LYS A 201 -10.18 -21.01 -46.89
C LYS A 201 -9.47 -20.69 -48.20
N ASP A 202 -9.88 -21.35 -49.29
CA ASP A 202 -9.34 -21.15 -50.64
C ASP A 202 -10.17 -20.14 -51.47
N GLY A 203 -11.12 -19.42 -50.84
CA GLY A 203 -11.92 -18.36 -51.47
C GLY A 203 -13.13 -18.85 -52.26
N ILE A 204 -13.49 -20.14 -52.15
CA ILE A 204 -14.63 -20.73 -52.87
C ILE A 204 -15.92 -20.52 -52.05
N PRO A 205 -17.01 -19.94 -52.61
CA PRO A 205 -18.29 -19.81 -51.92
C PRO A 205 -18.86 -21.15 -51.44
N LEU A 206 -19.39 -21.18 -50.21
CA LEU A 206 -20.04 -22.37 -49.66
C LEU A 206 -21.41 -22.61 -50.30
N THR A 207 -21.79 -23.88 -50.46
CA THR A 207 -23.13 -24.27 -50.97
C THR A 207 -24.22 -23.95 -49.94
N GLU A 208 -25.48 -23.80 -50.40
CA GLU A 208 -26.60 -23.51 -49.50
C GLU A 208 -26.82 -24.60 -48.44
N ASP A 209 -26.60 -25.87 -48.78
CA ASP A 209 -26.63 -26.97 -47.81
C ASP A 209 -25.51 -26.85 -46.76
N GLN A 210 -24.30 -26.46 -47.15
CA GLN A 210 -23.20 -26.22 -46.22
C GLN A 210 -23.52 -25.05 -45.28
N LYS A 211 -24.10 -23.95 -45.80
CA LYS A 211 -24.54 -22.81 -44.99
C LYS A 211 -25.64 -23.21 -43.99
N ARG A 212 -26.62 -24.01 -44.41
CA ARG A 212 -27.69 -24.54 -43.55
C ARG A 212 -27.12 -25.42 -42.43
N VAL A 213 -26.22 -26.35 -42.75
CA VAL A 213 -25.55 -27.22 -41.76
C VAL A 213 -24.72 -26.39 -40.78
N ASN A 214 -23.96 -25.41 -41.27
CA ASN A 214 -23.19 -24.50 -40.42
C ASN A 214 -24.09 -23.67 -39.50
N GLY A 215 -25.23 -23.17 -40.00
CA GLY A 215 -26.24 -22.46 -39.22
C GLY A 215 -26.83 -23.32 -38.08
N ALA A 216 -27.15 -24.60 -38.36
CA ALA A 216 -27.63 -25.53 -37.33
C ALA A 216 -26.55 -25.80 -36.25
N LYS A 217 -25.29 -26.01 -36.66
CA LYS A 217 -24.16 -26.16 -35.73
C LYS A 217 -23.93 -24.89 -34.90
N LEU A 218 -24.08 -23.72 -35.51
CA LEU A 218 -23.95 -22.42 -34.85
C LEU A 218 -25.05 -22.19 -33.80
N ASN A 219 -26.30 -22.53 -34.11
CA ASN A 219 -27.41 -22.47 -33.15
C ASN A 219 -27.20 -23.43 -31.97
N ARG A 220 -26.68 -24.65 -32.22
CA ARG A 220 -26.29 -25.58 -31.16
C ARG A 220 -25.19 -25.00 -30.27
N LEU A 221 -24.22 -24.30 -30.86
CA LEU A 221 -23.16 -23.62 -30.12
C LEU A 221 -23.71 -22.46 -29.28
N TYR A 222 -24.61 -21.63 -29.82
CA TYR A 222 -25.26 -20.55 -29.06
C TYR A 222 -26.05 -21.08 -27.88
N LYS A 223 -26.85 -22.14 -28.08
CA LYS A 223 -27.59 -22.80 -26.99
C LYS A 223 -26.64 -23.28 -25.89
N LYS A 224 -25.57 -24.01 -26.27
CA LYS A 224 -24.58 -24.55 -25.32
C LYS A 224 -23.91 -23.43 -24.54
N LEU A 225 -23.36 -22.43 -25.21
CA LEU A 225 -22.65 -21.33 -24.56
C LEU A 225 -23.59 -20.44 -23.73
N GLY A 226 -24.84 -20.25 -24.17
CA GLY A 226 -25.85 -19.52 -23.42
C GLY A 226 -26.17 -20.18 -22.08
N VAL A 227 -26.38 -21.49 -22.07
CA VAL A 227 -26.61 -22.26 -20.84
C VAL A 227 -25.41 -22.17 -19.91
N TRP A 228 -24.19 -22.38 -20.42
CA TRP A 228 -22.97 -22.25 -19.61
C TRP A 228 -22.78 -20.84 -19.05
N TYR A 229 -23.07 -19.81 -19.85
CA TYR A 229 -22.97 -18.44 -19.37
C TYR A 229 -23.96 -18.16 -18.23
N PHE A 230 -25.19 -18.65 -18.33
CA PHE A 230 -26.16 -18.54 -17.25
C PHE A 230 -25.68 -19.24 -15.97
N VAL A 231 -25.21 -20.48 -16.08
CA VAL A 231 -24.67 -21.24 -14.93
C VAL A 231 -23.52 -20.47 -14.27
N ILE A 232 -22.54 -20.03 -15.06
CA ILE A 232 -21.39 -19.28 -14.54
C ILE A 232 -21.81 -17.95 -13.91
N ALA A 233 -22.76 -17.22 -14.50
CA ALA A 233 -23.23 -15.95 -13.95
C ALA A 233 -23.94 -16.14 -12.60
N ILE A 234 -24.81 -17.14 -12.49
CA ILE A 234 -25.50 -17.46 -11.23
C ILE A 234 -24.49 -17.97 -10.18
N SER A 235 -23.58 -18.87 -10.56
CA SER A 235 -22.53 -19.37 -9.66
C SER A 235 -21.58 -18.26 -9.21
N SER A 236 -21.25 -17.28 -10.07
CA SER A 236 -20.45 -16.11 -9.68
C SER A 236 -21.18 -15.26 -8.63
N GLY A 237 -22.49 -15.04 -8.81
CA GLY A 237 -23.32 -14.32 -7.84
C GLY A 237 -23.46 -15.06 -6.52
N LEU A 238 -23.66 -16.39 -6.57
CA LEU A 238 -23.74 -17.24 -5.39
C LEU A 238 -22.41 -17.29 -4.64
N LEU A 239 -21.28 -17.50 -5.32
CA LEU A 239 -19.97 -17.50 -4.68
C LEU A 239 -19.61 -16.12 -4.10
N LEU A 240 -19.95 -15.03 -4.80
CA LEU A 240 -19.80 -13.68 -4.23
C LEU A 240 -20.65 -13.52 -2.97
N PHE A 241 -21.90 -13.98 -2.97
CA PHE A 241 -22.74 -13.98 -1.78
C PHE A 241 -22.10 -14.80 -0.65
N LEU A 242 -21.67 -16.03 -0.92
CA LEU A 242 -20.97 -16.86 0.07
C LEU A 242 -19.70 -16.17 0.60
N MET A 243 -18.92 -15.55 -0.27
CA MET A 243 -17.73 -14.80 0.13
C MET A 243 -18.06 -13.60 1.02
N LEU A 244 -19.16 -12.88 0.76
CA LEU A 244 -19.57 -11.72 1.56
C LEU A 244 -20.14 -12.08 2.93
N PHE A 245 -20.73 -13.27 3.08
CA PHE A 245 -21.45 -13.65 4.31
C PHE A 245 -20.76 -14.76 5.12
N ILE A 246 -19.98 -15.62 4.48
CA ILE A 246 -19.30 -16.78 5.07
C ILE A 246 -17.79 -16.67 4.91
N GLY A 247 -17.31 -16.01 3.84
CA GLY A 247 -15.89 -15.81 3.61
C GLY A 247 -15.23 -15.10 4.78
N ASN A 248 -14.10 -15.63 5.21
CA ASN A 248 -13.30 -15.14 6.33
C ASN A 248 -11.80 -15.23 6.00
N PHE A 249 -10.95 -14.72 6.89
CA PHE A 249 -9.51 -14.82 6.75
C PHE A 249 -9.03 -16.20 7.25
N SER A 250 -9.10 -17.23 6.39
CA SER A 250 -8.70 -18.62 6.65
C SER A 250 -8.22 -19.33 5.37
N PRO A 251 -7.66 -20.56 5.43
CA PRO A 251 -7.37 -21.35 4.23
C PRO A 251 -8.60 -21.62 3.36
N GLY A 252 -9.75 -21.87 3.97
CA GLY A 252 -11.03 -22.07 3.28
C GLY A 252 -11.57 -20.79 2.65
N GLY A 253 -11.45 -19.66 3.36
CA GLY A 253 -11.79 -18.35 2.85
C GLY A 253 -10.89 -17.93 1.67
N PHE A 254 -9.60 -18.27 1.74
CA PHE A 254 -8.64 -18.10 0.65
C PHE A 254 -9.06 -18.85 -0.62
N ILE A 255 -9.42 -20.14 -0.50
CA ILE A 255 -9.93 -20.90 -1.65
C ILE A 255 -11.25 -20.32 -2.16
N LEU A 256 -12.15 -19.90 -1.27
CA LEU A 256 -13.44 -19.32 -1.65
C LEU A 256 -13.27 -18.02 -2.46
N ILE A 257 -12.41 -17.09 -2.02
CA ILE A 257 -12.18 -15.83 -2.74
C ILE A 257 -11.49 -16.07 -4.10
N LEU A 258 -10.61 -17.07 -4.19
CA LEU A 258 -9.98 -17.48 -5.44
C LEU A 258 -10.97 -18.10 -6.42
N LEU A 259 -11.81 -19.03 -5.95
CA LEU A 259 -12.87 -19.63 -6.77
C LEU A 259 -13.87 -18.57 -7.26
N THR A 260 -14.26 -17.65 -6.37
CA THR A 260 -15.12 -16.51 -6.72
C THR A 260 -14.48 -15.68 -7.84
N SER A 261 -13.21 -15.28 -7.66
CA SER A 261 -12.45 -14.49 -8.63
C SER A 261 -12.30 -15.23 -9.96
N TYR A 262 -12.03 -16.53 -9.95
CA TYR A 262 -11.88 -17.35 -11.15
C TYR A 262 -13.19 -17.52 -11.93
N LEU A 263 -14.34 -17.67 -11.25
CA LEU A 263 -15.64 -17.64 -11.92
C LEU A 263 -15.94 -16.30 -12.58
N PHE A 264 -15.53 -15.17 -11.98
CA PHE A 264 -15.64 -13.86 -12.61
C PHE A 264 -14.80 -13.74 -13.88
N VAL A 265 -13.62 -14.37 -13.94
CA VAL A 265 -12.82 -14.45 -15.19
C VAL A 265 -13.61 -15.14 -16.30
N PHE A 266 -14.26 -16.27 -16.01
CA PHE A 266 -15.13 -16.94 -16.98
C PHE A 266 -16.35 -16.11 -17.35
N ASN A 267 -16.99 -15.47 -16.37
CA ASN A 267 -18.13 -14.57 -16.58
C ASN A 267 -17.74 -13.45 -17.58
N TYR A 268 -16.56 -12.84 -17.41
CA TYR A 268 -15.99 -11.88 -18.34
C TYR A 268 -15.82 -12.47 -19.76
N VAL A 269 -15.23 -13.67 -19.88
CA VAL A 269 -15.03 -14.35 -21.18
C VAL A 269 -16.35 -14.62 -21.90
N PHE A 270 -17.34 -15.19 -21.20
CA PHE A 270 -18.66 -15.46 -21.77
C PHE A 270 -19.39 -14.18 -22.15
N PHE A 271 -19.33 -13.15 -21.31
CA PHE A 271 -19.88 -11.84 -21.62
C PHE A 271 -19.27 -11.29 -22.91
N ARG A 272 -17.94 -11.35 -23.07
CA ARG A 272 -17.25 -10.91 -24.30
C ARG A 272 -17.64 -11.71 -25.55
N LEU A 273 -17.85 -13.02 -25.40
CA LEU A 273 -18.25 -13.88 -26.53
C LEU A 273 -19.70 -13.65 -26.96
N LEU A 274 -20.62 -13.47 -26.00
CA LEU A 274 -22.07 -13.54 -26.26
C LEU A 274 -22.78 -12.18 -26.27
N ARG A 275 -22.22 -11.12 -25.69
CA ARG A 275 -22.89 -9.80 -25.54
C ARG A 275 -23.42 -9.24 -26.86
N THR A 276 -22.67 -9.32 -27.96
CA THR A 276 -23.13 -8.86 -29.29
C THR A 276 -24.22 -9.74 -29.91
N ARG A 277 -24.50 -10.92 -29.33
CA ARG A 277 -25.27 -12.02 -29.93
C ARG A 277 -26.40 -12.53 -29.02
N LEU A 278 -26.82 -11.73 -28.03
CA LEU A 278 -27.81 -12.14 -27.03
C LEU A 278 -29.17 -12.50 -27.65
N SER A 279 -29.58 -11.81 -28.72
CA SER A 279 -30.80 -12.16 -29.47
C SER A 279 -30.74 -13.55 -30.10
N GLN A 280 -29.61 -13.91 -30.71
CA GLN A 280 -29.41 -15.22 -31.32
C GLN A 280 -29.35 -16.31 -30.26
N VAL A 281 -28.75 -16.04 -29.10
CA VAL A 281 -28.79 -16.97 -27.97
C VAL A 281 -30.21 -17.18 -27.49
N SER A 282 -30.96 -16.10 -27.24
CA SER A 282 -32.35 -16.15 -26.75
C SER A 282 -33.27 -16.94 -27.69
N SER A 283 -33.12 -16.79 -29.01
CA SER A 283 -33.92 -17.53 -29.99
C SER A 283 -33.67 -19.04 -29.96
N THR A 284 -32.51 -19.50 -29.48
CA THR A 284 -32.20 -20.93 -29.34
C THR A 284 -32.72 -21.57 -28.04
N LEU A 285 -33.31 -20.79 -27.13
CA LEU A 285 -33.71 -21.19 -25.77
C LEU A 285 -35.24 -21.32 -25.60
N GLN A 286 -35.95 -21.70 -26.66
CA GLN A 286 -37.43 -21.75 -26.65
C GLN A 286 -38.04 -22.91 -25.85
N HIS A 287 -37.27 -23.95 -25.54
CA HIS A 287 -37.72 -25.12 -24.79
C HIS A 287 -38.13 -24.75 -23.34
N SER A 288 -39.21 -25.34 -22.82
CA SER A 288 -39.78 -25.04 -21.49
C SER A 288 -38.77 -25.15 -20.34
N LEU A 289 -37.97 -26.22 -20.32
CA LEU A 289 -36.90 -26.43 -19.32
C LEU A 289 -35.81 -25.34 -19.31
N LEU A 290 -35.69 -24.53 -20.37
CA LEU A 290 -34.71 -23.45 -20.46
C LEU A 290 -35.32 -22.06 -20.16
N ALA A 291 -36.55 -22.02 -19.64
CA ALA A 291 -37.22 -20.78 -19.31
C ALA A 291 -36.43 -19.85 -18.35
N PRO A 292 -35.75 -20.35 -17.29
CA PRO A 292 -34.92 -19.50 -16.42
C PRO A 292 -33.74 -18.87 -17.18
N VAL A 293 -33.08 -19.66 -18.03
CA VAL A 293 -31.97 -19.20 -18.89
C VAL A 293 -32.47 -18.12 -19.85
N ARG A 294 -33.60 -18.36 -20.51
CA ARG A 294 -34.24 -17.39 -21.41
C ARG A 294 -34.62 -16.10 -20.70
N PHE A 295 -35.15 -16.18 -19.48
CA PHE A 295 -35.48 -15.01 -18.66
C PHE A 295 -34.24 -14.17 -18.34
N PHE A 296 -33.14 -14.80 -17.94
CA PHE A 296 -31.86 -14.13 -17.72
C PHE A 296 -31.39 -13.37 -18.97
N PHE A 297 -31.34 -14.03 -20.14
CA PHE A 297 -30.94 -13.38 -21.38
C PHE A 297 -31.88 -12.23 -21.79
N ARG A 298 -33.18 -12.34 -21.50
CA ARG A 298 -34.15 -11.26 -21.72
C ARG A 298 -33.84 -10.04 -20.85
N ARG A 299 -33.41 -10.25 -19.60
CA ARG A 299 -33.03 -9.16 -18.67
C ARG A 299 -31.75 -8.45 -19.08
N ILE A 300 -30.74 -9.17 -19.58
CA ILE A 300 -29.48 -8.57 -20.05
C ILE A 300 -29.50 -8.14 -21.52
N HIS A 301 -30.59 -8.41 -22.25
CA HIS A 301 -30.70 -8.15 -23.68
C HIS A 301 -30.37 -6.70 -24.08
N PHE A 302 -30.69 -5.74 -23.20
CA PHE A 302 -30.39 -4.33 -23.44
C PHE A 302 -28.88 -4.07 -23.65
N LEU A 303 -27.99 -4.86 -23.05
CA LEU A 303 -26.52 -4.73 -23.19
C LEU A 303 -26.00 -5.14 -24.59
N GLN A 304 -26.83 -5.76 -25.43
CA GLN A 304 -26.48 -6.05 -26.82
C GLN A 304 -26.28 -4.76 -27.63
N LYS A 305 -27.05 -3.72 -27.31
CA LYS A 305 -26.92 -2.39 -27.91
C LYS A 305 -25.64 -1.72 -27.38
N SER A 306 -24.80 -1.23 -28.28
CA SER A 306 -23.52 -0.60 -27.92
C SER A 306 -23.70 0.66 -27.08
N GLU A 307 -24.83 1.35 -27.24
CA GLU A 307 -25.21 2.54 -26.47
C GLU A 307 -25.36 2.21 -24.98
N ASN A 308 -26.12 1.14 -24.69
CA ASN A 308 -26.37 0.66 -23.33
C ASN A 308 -25.13 0.03 -22.70
N TYR A 309 -24.27 -0.58 -23.52
CA TYR A 309 -23.01 -1.10 -23.02
C TYR A 309 -22.07 0.02 -22.55
N ILE A 310 -22.06 1.17 -23.22
CA ILE A 310 -21.31 2.34 -22.75
C ILE A 310 -21.97 2.95 -21.51
N LEU A 311 -23.30 2.89 -21.38
CA LEU A 311 -23.99 3.32 -20.17
C LEU A 311 -23.46 2.60 -18.91
N LEU A 312 -23.16 1.30 -19.00
CA LEU A 312 -22.53 0.54 -17.91
C LEU A 312 -21.23 1.19 -17.40
N PHE A 313 -20.40 1.71 -18.31
CA PHE A 313 -19.15 2.38 -17.93
C PHE A 313 -19.39 3.71 -17.22
N ASN A 314 -20.42 4.44 -17.65
CA ASN A 314 -20.81 5.69 -17.01
C ASN A 314 -21.39 5.45 -15.61
N VAL A 315 -22.12 4.36 -15.40
CA VAL A 315 -22.61 3.97 -14.06
C VAL A 315 -21.44 3.71 -13.11
N HIS A 316 -20.44 2.93 -13.53
CA HIS A 316 -19.23 2.70 -12.72
C HIS A 316 -18.46 4.01 -12.47
N PHE A 317 -18.42 4.90 -13.46
CA PHE A 317 -17.79 6.22 -13.30
C PHE A 317 -18.52 7.08 -12.27
N ILE A 318 -19.86 7.09 -12.26
CA ILE A 318 -20.67 7.79 -11.26
C ILE A 318 -20.47 7.19 -9.87
N ILE A 319 -20.47 5.85 -9.74
CA ILE A 319 -20.18 5.17 -8.47
C ILE A 319 -18.79 5.54 -7.97
N SER A 320 -17.79 5.61 -8.87
CA SER A 320 -16.45 6.08 -8.54
C SER A 320 -16.49 7.50 -7.98
N ILE A 321 -17.17 8.44 -8.66
CA ILE A 321 -17.31 9.82 -8.19
C ILE A 321 -17.94 9.89 -6.79
N ILE A 322 -19.05 9.17 -6.57
CA ILE A 322 -19.74 9.16 -5.28
C ILE A 322 -18.80 8.67 -4.18
N LEU A 323 -18.09 7.56 -4.40
CA LEU A 323 -17.15 7.01 -3.44
C LEU A 323 -15.99 7.98 -3.17
N LEU A 324 -15.41 8.57 -4.21
CA LEU A 324 -14.27 9.48 -4.09
C LEU A 324 -14.65 10.79 -3.38
N VAL A 325 -15.83 11.35 -3.68
CA VAL A 325 -16.36 12.54 -2.99
C VAL A 325 -16.65 12.23 -1.52
N TYR A 326 -17.33 11.12 -1.23
CA TYR A 326 -17.59 10.70 0.14
C TYR A 326 -16.28 10.50 0.92
N SER A 327 -15.32 9.77 0.35
CA SER A 327 -14.03 9.51 0.99
C SER A 327 -13.27 10.80 1.24
N THR A 328 -13.34 11.76 0.31
CA THR A 328 -12.71 13.07 0.44
C THR A 328 -13.31 13.87 1.60
N LEU A 329 -14.65 13.94 1.67
CA LEU A 329 -15.34 14.62 2.76
C LEU A 329 -15.11 13.92 4.10
N ALA A 330 -15.09 12.59 4.12
CA ALA A 330 -14.80 11.80 5.31
C ALA A 330 -13.36 12.05 5.82
N SER A 331 -12.40 12.17 4.91
CA SER A 331 -11.00 12.47 5.23
C SER A 331 -10.84 13.85 5.87
N ILE A 332 -11.56 14.86 5.35
CA ILE A 332 -11.48 16.25 5.85
C ILE A 332 -12.25 16.42 7.17
N ASN A 333 -13.42 15.78 7.31
CA ASN A 333 -14.30 15.96 8.46
C ASN A 333 -14.11 14.91 9.56
N GLY A 334 -13.17 13.97 9.38
CA GLY A 334 -12.90 12.89 10.35
C GLY A 334 -14.05 11.87 10.47
N TRP A 335 -14.77 11.59 9.39
CA TRP A 335 -15.79 10.52 9.35
C TRP A 335 -15.14 9.15 9.16
N SER A 336 -15.92 8.08 9.33
CA SER A 336 -15.47 6.73 9.03
C SER A 336 -15.12 6.58 7.55
N LEU A 337 -13.98 5.93 7.28
CA LEU A 337 -13.50 5.67 5.92
C LEU A 337 -13.70 4.20 5.56
N SER A 338 -14.04 3.95 4.30
CA SER A 338 -14.02 2.60 3.75
C SER A 338 -12.58 2.09 3.63
N ASN A 339 -12.41 0.78 3.46
CA ASN A 339 -11.11 0.19 3.16
C ASN A 339 -10.50 0.84 1.90
N GLY A 340 -9.18 1.00 1.86
CA GLY A 340 -8.53 1.77 0.80
C GLY A 340 -8.48 1.06 -0.57
N ILE A 341 -8.66 -0.27 -0.63
CA ILE A 341 -8.66 -1.04 -1.90
C ILE A 341 -9.75 -0.53 -2.86
N PRO A 342 -11.04 -0.50 -2.48
CA PRO A 342 -12.08 0.02 -3.38
C PRO A 342 -11.88 1.51 -3.72
N ILE A 343 -11.31 2.32 -2.81
CA ILE A 343 -10.99 3.74 -3.08
C ILE A 343 -9.93 3.82 -4.18
N LEU A 344 -8.85 3.05 -4.06
CA LEU A 344 -7.76 3.00 -5.04
C LEU A 344 -8.26 2.51 -6.41
N LEU A 345 -9.05 1.43 -6.44
CA LEU A 345 -9.66 0.92 -7.67
C LEU A 345 -10.63 1.94 -8.31
N ALA A 346 -11.36 2.71 -7.49
CA ALA A 346 -12.22 3.79 -7.97
C ALA A 346 -11.42 4.93 -8.60
N PHE A 347 -10.26 5.31 -8.05
CA PHE A 347 -9.36 6.27 -8.70
C PHE A 347 -8.86 5.74 -10.04
N PHE A 348 -8.37 4.50 -10.10
CA PHE A 348 -7.92 3.92 -11.37
C PHE A 348 -9.03 3.91 -12.41
N TYR A 349 -10.26 3.54 -12.02
CA TYR A 349 -11.41 3.57 -12.90
C TYR A 349 -11.72 5.01 -13.36
N PHE A 350 -11.78 5.95 -12.42
CA PHE A 350 -12.08 7.37 -12.67
C PHE A 350 -11.08 7.98 -13.67
N TYR A 351 -9.78 7.88 -13.40
CA TYR A 351 -8.74 8.43 -14.25
C TYR A 351 -8.68 7.76 -15.62
N TYR A 352 -8.68 6.43 -15.65
CA TYR A 352 -8.66 5.70 -16.91
C TYR A 352 -9.87 6.07 -17.77
N PHE A 353 -11.06 6.13 -17.19
CA PHE A 353 -12.28 6.46 -17.94
C PHE A 353 -12.22 7.85 -18.57
N ILE A 354 -11.71 8.86 -17.85
CA ILE A 354 -11.52 10.22 -18.38
C ILE A 354 -10.52 10.20 -19.54
N ILE A 355 -9.32 9.67 -19.33
CA ILE A 355 -8.24 9.69 -20.33
C ILE A 355 -8.65 8.89 -21.58
N ALA A 356 -9.22 7.69 -21.39
CA ALA A 356 -9.69 6.85 -22.49
C ALA A 356 -10.85 7.49 -23.26
N SER A 357 -11.76 8.21 -22.58
CA SER A 357 -12.84 8.93 -23.24
C SER A 357 -12.35 10.13 -24.05
N LEU A 358 -11.38 10.88 -23.52
CA LEU A 358 -10.72 11.98 -24.24
C LEU A 358 -9.97 11.46 -25.48
N GLY A 359 -9.16 10.41 -25.31
CA GLY A 359 -8.43 9.76 -26.40
C GLY A 359 -9.38 9.23 -27.49
N LYS A 360 -10.47 8.55 -27.09
CA LYS A 360 -11.51 8.13 -28.03
C LYS A 360 -12.08 9.32 -28.81
N TYR A 361 -12.43 10.41 -28.14
CA TYR A 361 -13.02 11.57 -28.80
C TYR A 361 -12.03 12.27 -29.75
N PHE A 362 -10.73 12.29 -29.42
CA PHE A 362 -9.67 12.79 -30.30
C PHE A 362 -9.65 12.04 -31.65
N PHE A 363 -9.53 10.70 -31.62
CA PHE A 363 -9.44 9.92 -32.85
C PHE A 363 -10.73 9.95 -33.67
N VAL A 364 -11.90 9.94 -33.00
CA VAL A 364 -13.19 10.08 -33.71
C VAL A 364 -13.32 11.45 -34.37
N THR A 365 -12.82 12.50 -33.73
CA THR A 365 -12.84 13.86 -34.30
C THR A 365 -12.00 13.92 -35.57
N LYS A 366 -10.84 13.25 -35.59
CA LYS A 366 -10.04 13.08 -36.82
C LYS A 366 -10.81 12.40 -37.93
N LYS A 367 -11.48 11.28 -37.62
CA LYS A 367 -12.21 10.49 -38.62
C LYS A 367 -13.46 11.20 -39.17
N MET A 368 -14.19 11.92 -38.33
CA MET A 368 -15.43 12.61 -38.69
C MET A 368 -15.24 14.10 -39.04
N ASN A 369 -13.99 14.57 -39.15
CA ASN A 369 -13.61 15.96 -39.40
C ASN A 369 -14.31 16.98 -38.46
N LEU A 370 -14.33 16.69 -37.15
CA LEU A 370 -15.03 17.51 -36.14
C LEU A 370 -14.13 18.57 -35.46
N PHE A 371 -12.90 18.78 -35.94
CA PHE A 371 -11.91 19.67 -35.33
C PHE A 371 -12.40 21.12 -35.22
N GLY A 372 -13.23 21.57 -36.17
CA GLY A 372 -13.82 22.91 -36.17
C GLY A 372 -14.94 23.13 -35.15
N THR A 373 -15.44 22.08 -34.49
CA THR A 373 -16.62 22.20 -33.61
C THR A 373 -16.30 22.94 -32.30
N ARG A 374 -17.26 23.75 -31.81
CA ARG A 374 -17.14 24.44 -30.51
C ARG A 374 -16.82 23.47 -29.36
N LYS A 375 -17.39 22.25 -29.40
CA LYS A 375 -17.15 21.22 -28.38
C LYS A 375 -15.71 20.73 -28.38
N TYR A 376 -15.12 20.45 -29.54
CA TYR A 376 -13.72 20.06 -29.67
C TYR A 376 -12.81 21.16 -29.11
N ARG A 377 -13.02 22.41 -29.54
CA ARG A 377 -12.23 23.56 -29.08
C ARG A 377 -12.30 23.75 -27.56
N ILE A 378 -13.48 23.64 -26.95
CA ILE A 378 -13.63 23.74 -25.50
C ILE A 378 -12.90 22.58 -24.80
N LEU A 379 -13.18 21.33 -25.18
CA LEU A 379 -12.68 20.17 -24.46
C LEU A 379 -11.15 20.01 -24.58
N PHE A 380 -10.61 20.12 -25.78
CA PHE A 380 -9.16 20.05 -25.98
C PHE A 380 -8.45 21.36 -25.63
N GLY A 381 -9.13 22.51 -25.74
CA GLY A 381 -8.62 23.78 -25.21
C GLY A 381 -8.46 23.71 -23.69
N SER A 382 -9.47 23.25 -22.96
CA SER A 382 -9.38 23.04 -21.51
C SER A 382 -8.32 22.00 -21.13
N ALA A 383 -8.23 20.88 -21.87
CA ALA A 383 -7.17 19.90 -21.64
C ALA A 383 -5.77 20.49 -21.89
N THR A 384 -5.60 21.27 -22.95
CA THR A 384 -4.35 21.97 -23.25
C THR A 384 -4.01 22.98 -22.18
N VAL A 385 -4.99 23.75 -21.68
CA VAL A 385 -4.81 24.65 -20.54
C VAL A 385 -4.35 23.87 -19.30
N ILE A 386 -4.98 22.75 -18.96
CA ILE A 386 -4.55 21.91 -17.82
C ILE A 386 -3.10 21.42 -18.02
N VAL A 387 -2.73 20.97 -19.21
CA VAL A 387 -1.35 20.56 -19.53
C VAL A 387 -0.37 21.72 -19.41
N ILE A 388 -0.75 22.92 -19.87
CA ILE A 388 0.06 24.14 -19.70
C ILE A 388 0.20 24.48 -18.22
N LEU A 389 -0.87 24.43 -17.44
CA LEU A 389 -0.83 24.70 -15.99
C LEU A 389 0.05 23.67 -15.26
N LEU A 390 -0.03 22.39 -15.64
CA LEU A 390 0.87 21.34 -15.14
C LEU A 390 2.32 21.63 -15.54
N PHE A 391 2.57 22.03 -16.78
CA PHE A 391 3.90 22.40 -17.25
C PHE A 391 4.45 23.59 -16.48
N ILE A 392 3.67 24.67 -16.32
CA ILE A 392 4.03 25.84 -15.50
C ILE A 392 4.32 25.39 -14.06
N THR A 393 3.47 24.56 -13.47
CA THR A 393 3.65 24.09 -12.10
C THR A 393 4.94 23.30 -11.90
N ASN A 394 5.35 22.49 -12.89
CA ASN A 394 6.54 21.64 -12.79
C ASN A 394 7.82 22.32 -13.31
N CYS A 395 7.72 23.30 -14.22
CA CYS A 395 8.87 23.92 -14.88
C CYS A 395 9.12 25.37 -14.46
N ALA A 396 8.11 26.09 -13.99
CA ALA A 396 8.29 27.42 -13.43
C ALA A 396 8.53 27.30 -11.92
N ASN A 397 9.29 28.26 -11.36
CA ASN A 397 9.54 28.38 -9.92
C ASN A 397 8.30 28.93 -9.19
N VAL A 398 7.16 28.28 -9.38
CA VAL A 398 5.92 28.62 -8.67
C VAL A 398 6.04 28.13 -7.24
N GLU A 399 5.89 29.04 -6.29
CA GLU A 399 5.83 28.65 -4.89
C GLU A 399 4.58 27.80 -4.62
N VAL A 400 4.81 26.62 -4.05
CA VAL A 400 3.76 25.71 -3.57
C VAL A 400 3.69 25.85 -2.05
N ARG A 401 2.55 26.32 -1.53
CA ARG A 401 2.29 26.45 -0.08
C ARG A 401 1.37 25.37 0.47
N THR A 402 1.03 24.38 -0.36
CA THR A 402 0.12 23.27 0.01
C THR A 402 0.61 22.47 1.22
N HIS A 403 1.92 22.35 1.39
CA HIS A 403 2.57 21.54 2.44
C HIS A 403 3.27 22.38 3.50
N GLU A 404 2.91 23.66 3.56
CA GLU A 404 3.47 24.63 4.50
C GLU A 404 2.86 24.47 5.89
N LEU A 405 3.70 24.33 6.91
CA LEU A 405 3.27 24.26 8.30
C LEU A 405 2.88 25.64 8.84
N ASP A 406 2.04 25.64 9.87
CA ASP A 406 1.78 26.85 10.65
C ASP A 406 2.93 27.16 11.59
N LEU A 407 3.08 28.46 11.82
CA LEU A 407 3.95 29.02 12.83
C LEU A 407 3.08 29.72 13.86
N VAL A 408 3.44 29.57 15.13
CA VAL A 408 2.81 30.26 16.26
C VAL A 408 3.86 31.10 16.99
N GLU A 409 3.41 32.10 17.74
CA GLU A 409 4.32 32.93 18.53
C GLU A 409 4.98 32.09 19.64
N ASN A 410 6.27 32.32 19.89
CA ASN A 410 6.95 31.70 21.02
C ASN A 410 6.49 32.39 22.31
N THR A 411 5.85 31.64 23.21
CA THR A 411 5.35 32.17 24.50
C THR A 411 6.50 32.54 25.46
N LYS A 412 7.73 32.05 25.20
CA LYS A 412 8.93 32.19 26.05
C LYS A 412 8.76 31.66 27.47
N THR A 413 7.74 30.84 27.73
CA THR A 413 7.50 30.22 29.05
C THR A 413 8.06 28.80 29.17
N GLU A 414 9.04 28.48 28.33
CA GLU A 414 9.58 27.14 28.13
C GLU A 414 10.41 26.65 29.33
N VAL A 415 10.58 25.34 29.47
CA VAL A 415 11.50 24.77 30.47
C VAL A 415 12.93 24.96 29.99
N LEU A 416 13.73 25.69 30.78
CA LEU A 416 15.13 25.97 30.48
C LEU A 416 16.01 24.73 30.68
N GLU A 417 17.11 24.66 29.93
CA GLU A 417 18.11 23.60 30.06
C GLU A 417 18.63 23.45 31.50
N SER A 418 18.89 24.55 32.21
CA SER A 418 19.33 24.48 33.61
C SER A 418 18.29 23.79 34.50
N GLN A 419 17.04 24.24 34.44
CA GLN A 419 15.94 23.67 35.20
C GLN A 419 15.75 22.18 34.92
N PHE A 420 15.79 21.78 33.64
CA PHE A 420 15.66 20.38 33.26
C PHE A 420 16.83 19.54 33.82
N LEU A 421 18.06 20.01 33.66
CA LEU A 421 19.24 19.27 34.11
C LEU A 421 19.36 19.19 35.63
N ASP A 422 18.94 20.23 36.35
CA ASP A 422 18.84 20.19 37.81
C ASP A 422 17.86 19.11 38.27
N SER A 423 16.73 18.94 37.56
CA SER A 423 15.76 17.87 37.84
C SER A 423 16.30 16.47 37.55
N VAL A 424 17.22 16.32 36.60
CA VAL A 424 17.91 15.04 36.32
C VAL A 424 19.00 14.78 37.36
N ALA A 425 19.77 15.79 37.72
CA ALA A 425 20.83 15.68 38.73
C ALA A 425 20.26 15.30 40.11
N ALA A 426 19.11 15.87 40.48
CA ALA A 426 18.41 15.61 41.73
C ALA A 426 17.83 14.19 41.87
N LYS A 427 17.84 13.38 40.80
CA LYS A 427 17.40 11.98 40.86
C LYS A 427 18.37 11.17 41.70
N ASN A 428 17.85 10.46 42.71
CA ASN A 428 18.61 9.54 43.55
C ASN A 428 18.72 8.12 42.96
N ASP A 429 18.15 7.93 41.77
CA ASP A 429 18.20 6.67 41.03
C ASP A 429 19.63 6.37 40.57
N ASN A 430 20.00 5.08 40.56
CA ASN A 430 21.33 4.65 40.13
C ASN A 430 21.43 4.45 38.62
N THR A 431 20.29 4.27 37.96
CA THR A 431 20.21 4.05 36.51
C THR A 431 19.31 5.09 35.89
N LEU A 432 19.81 5.74 34.84
CA LEU A 432 19.06 6.68 34.02
C LEU A 432 18.92 6.14 32.61
N PHE A 433 17.77 6.39 31.98
CA PHE A 433 17.41 5.76 30.71
C PHE A 433 17.41 6.75 29.54
N PHE A 434 17.76 6.25 28.36
CA PHE A 434 17.44 6.84 27.07
C PHE A 434 16.56 5.88 26.29
N ILE A 435 15.48 6.37 25.70
CA ILE A 435 14.58 5.53 24.89
C ILE A 435 14.66 5.98 23.43
N ALA A 436 15.09 5.07 22.57
CA ALA A 436 15.10 5.23 21.13
C ALA A 436 14.00 4.38 20.48
N SER A 437 13.41 4.83 19.38
CA SER A 437 12.39 4.03 18.66
C SER A 437 12.49 4.13 17.14
N HIS A 438 12.48 2.96 16.51
CA HIS A 438 12.61 2.79 15.08
C HIS A 438 11.43 3.33 14.29
N GLY A 439 11.71 3.78 13.06
CA GLY A 439 10.70 4.11 12.08
C GLY A 439 9.98 2.89 11.48
N GLY A 440 8.83 3.12 10.83
CA GLY A 440 8.05 2.05 10.20
C GLY A 440 6.54 2.27 10.18
N GLY A 441 6.08 3.51 9.96
CA GLY A 441 4.66 3.85 9.81
C GLY A 441 3.81 3.58 11.07
N LEU A 442 2.53 3.24 10.87
CA LEU A 442 1.61 2.97 11.99
C LEU A 442 2.03 1.72 12.78
N LYS A 443 2.65 0.73 12.11
CA LYS A 443 3.22 -0.46 12.78
C LYS A 443 4.21 -0.05 13.86
N ALA A 444 5.22 0.76 13.52
CA ALA A 444 6.20 1.26 14.48
C ALA A 444 5.56 2.09 15.60
N ASN A 445 4.61 2.96 15.25
CA ASN A 445 3.87 3.78 16.20
C ASN A 445 3.15 2.91 17.25
N VAL A 446 2.32 1.96 16.80
CA VAL A 446 1.55 1.07 17.69
C VAL A 446 2.47 0.16 18.50
N TRP A 447 3.57 -0.33 17.91
CA TRP A 447 4.57 -1.10 18.65
C TRP A 447 5.21 -0.27 19.77
N THR A 448 5.66 0.95 19.46
CA THR A 448 6.26 1.88 20.42
C THR A 448 5.30 2.20 21.57
N LEU A 449 4.05 2.54 21.26
CA LEU A 449 3.02 2.83 22.24
C LEU A 449 2.79 1.65 23.18
N ASN A 450 2.69 0.44 22.64
CA ASN A 450 2.46 -0.77 23.44
C ASN A 450 3.66 -1.18 24.29
N VAL A 451 4.88 -1.15 23.73
CA VAL A 451 6.11 -1.43 24.48
C VAL A 451 6.29 -0.43 25.62
N LEU A 452 6.14 0.87 25.34
CA LEU A 452 6.30 1.90 26.35
C LEU A 452 5.23 1.79 27.45
N ASN A 453 3.97 1.54 27.09
CA ASN A 453 2.90 1.31 28.07
C ASN A 453 3.15 0.05 28.91
N ARG A 454 3.63 -1.04 28.29
CA ARG A 454 3.94 -2.30 28.99
C ARG A 454 5.07 -2.13 29.99
N LEU A 455 6.13 -1.43 29.61
CA LEU A 455 7.23 -1.11 30.51
C LEU A 455 6.79 -0.17 31.64
N GLN A 456 6.00 0.86 31.34
CA GLN A 456 5.41 1.74 32.35
C GLN A 456 4.53 0.96 33.33
N GLN A 457 3.73 0.02 32.83
CA GLN A 457 2.89 -0.84 33.67
C GLN A 457 3.72 -1.72 34.61
N ARG A 458 4.74 -2.42 34.09
CA ARG A 458 5.62 -3.28 34.91
C ARG A 458 6.42 -2.51 35.94
N THR A 459 6.78 -1.27 35.62
CA THR A 459 7.64 -0.44 36.47
C THR A 459 6.84 0.47 37.39
N GLU A 460 5.52 0.25 37.51
CA GLU A 460 4.61 1.04 38.35
C GLU A 460 4.72 2.55 38.06
N GLY A 461 4.90 2.91 36.78
CA GLY A 461 5.06 4.29 36.31
C GLY A 461 6.48 4.87 36.43
N LYS A 462 7.45 4.15 37.02
CA LYS A 462 8.79 4.71 37.32
C LYS A 462 9.70 4.92 36.11
N LEU A 463 9.56 4.12 35.03
CA LEU A 463 10.48 4.19 33.86
C LEU A 463 10.65 5.62 33.32
N LEU A 464 9.57 6.32 33.01
CA LEU A 464 9.62 7.67 32.43
C LEU A 464 10.24 8.67 33.40
N ASN A 465 10.00 8.52 34.71
CA ASN A 465 10.65 9.37 35.71
C ASN A 465 12.17 9.17 35.75
N GLN A 466 12.69 7.99 35.40
CA GLN A 466 14.13 7.72 35.31
C GLN A 466 14.70 7.91 33.89
N THR A 467 13.87 8.30 32.92
CA THR A 467 14.31 8.51 31.53
C THR A 467 14.72 9.97 31.32
N ILE A 468 15.90 10.21 30.74
CA ILE A 468 16.42 11.54 30.41
C ILE A 468 15.79 12.05 29.11
N ALA A 469 15.80 11.23 28.07
CA ALA A 469 15.28 11.63 26.78
C ALA A 469 14.69 10.47 25.97
N MET A 470 13.71 10.82 25.16
CA MET A 470 13.09 9.96 24.16
C MET A 470 13.37 10.53 22.78
N SER A 471 13.83 9.69 21.86
CA SER A 471 14.07 10.07 20.46
C SER A 471 13.64 8.95 19.52
N GLY A 472 13.23 9.29 18.30
CA GLY A 472 12.79 8.28 17.35
C GLY A 472 12.96 8.73 15.91
N ALA A 473 12.45 7.90 15.01
CA ALA A 473 12.24 8.22 13.61
C ALA A 473 10.85 7.82 13.13
N SER A 474 10.33 8.46 12.07
CA SER A 474 9.06 8.08 11.42
C SER A 474 7.90 7.82 12.40
N GLY A 475 7.33 6.61 12.34
CA GLY A 475 6.32 6.09 13.26
C GLY A 475 6.79 5.92 14.70
N GLY A 476 8.07 5.68 14.97
CA GLY A 476 8.63 5.61 16.32
C GLY A 476 8.59 6.95 17.03
N SER A 477 9.04 8.04 16.38
CA SER A 477 8.88 9.40 16.91
C SER A 477 7.42 9.76 17.17
N LEU A 478 6.54 9.39 16.23
CA LEU A 478 5.11 9.60 16.38
C LEU A 478 4.60 8.86 17.61
N GLY A 479 4.97 7.60 17.82
CA GLY A 479 4.60 6.83 19.00
C GLY A 479 5.05 7.48 20.31
N LEU A 480 6.30 7.95 20.39
CA LEU A 480 6.83 8.64 21.57
C LEU A 480 6.10 9.98 21.83
N ALA A 481 5.80 10.74 20.77
CA ALA A 481 5.06 11.99 20.88
C ALA A 481 3.59 11.77 21.27
N LEU A 482 2.92 10.77 20.70
CA LEU A 482 1.56 10.41 21.10
C LEU A 482 1.52 9.90 22.53
N TYR A 483 2.50 9.10 22.96
CA TYR A 483 2.61 8.69 24.36
C TYR A 483 2.78 9.89 25.29
N THR A 484 3.55 10.90 24.88
CA THR A 484 3.69 12.17 25.62
C THR A 484 2.32 12.84 25.82
N GLY A 485 1.49 12.90 24.78
CA GLY A 485 0.12 13.42 24.89
C GLY A 485 -0.78 12.53 25.75
N LEU A 486 -0.70 11.21 25.61
CA LEU A 486 -1.48 10.28 26.44
C LEU A 486 -1.11 10.39 27.92
N TYR A 487 0.18 10.59 28.23
CA TYR A 487 0.68 10.82 29.58
C TYR A 487 0.25 12.19 30.12
N LYS A 488 0.25 13.23 29.28
CA LYS A 488 -0.27 14.55 29.63
C LYS A 488 -1.73 14.47 30.09
N GLU A 489 -2.56 13.71 29.37
CA GLU A 489 -3.99 13.59 29.67
C GLU A 489 -4.30 12.63 30.84
N ASN A 490 -3.56 11.53 30.99
CA ASN A 490 -3.91 10.44 31.91
C ASN A 490 -2.86 10.16 33.00
N GLY A 491 -1.73 10.87 33.01
CA GLY A 491 -0.62 10.64 33.93
C GLY A 491 -0.09 9.21 33.83
N ILE A 492 -0.04 8.51 34.98
CA ILE A 492 0.48 7.14 35.09
C ILE A 492 -0.59 6.04 34.94
N ASP A 493 -1.83 6.38 34.56
CA ASP A 493 -2.90 5.38 34.36
C ASP A 493 -2.69 4.62 33.04
N THR A 494 -1.88 3.56 33.13
CA THR A 494 -1.55 2.69 31.99
C THR A 494 -2.74 1.94 31.39
N LEU A 495 -3.86 1.80 32.13
CA LEU A 495 -5.06 1.13 31.64
C LEU A 495 -5.85 2.06 30.71
N LEU A 496 -6.07 3.32 31.12
CA LEU A 496 -6.69 4.33 30.27
C LEU A 496 -5.85 4.62 29.02
N ILE A 497 -4.53 4.72 29.20
CA ILE A 497 -3.59 4.87 28.08
C ILE A 497 -3.73 3.69 27.10
N LYS A 498 -3.80 2.43 27.57
CA LYS A 498 -4.01 1.27 26.68
C LYS A 498 -5.30 1.39 25.87
N GLN A 499 -6.41 1.78 26.51
CA GLN A 499 -7.69 1.94 25.81
C GLN A 499 -7.63 3.00 24.70
N GLN A 500 -6.87 4.08 24.90
CA GLN A 500 -6.65 5.10 23.87
C GLN A 500 -5.68 4.63 22.78
N ILE A 501 -4.62 3.88 23.13
CA ILE A 501 -3.72 3.24 22.16
C ILE A 501 -4.54 2.34 21.22
N ASP A 502 -5.48 1.56 21.74
CA ASP A 502 -6.32 0.67 20.93
C ASP A 502 -7.21 1.42 19.95
N LYS A 503 -7.74 2.59 20.35
CA LYS A 503 -8.48 3.48 19.45
C LYS A 503 -7.59 4.05 18.35
N ILE A 504 -6.38 4.49 18.70
CA ILE A 504 -5.39 5.01 17.74
C ILE A 504 -5.00 3.93 16.73
N ALA A 505 -4.78 2.70 17.20
CA ALA A 505 -4.30 1.59 16.37
C ALA A 505 -5.35 1.10 15.35
N GLN A 506 -6.65 1.28 15.64
CA GLN A 506 -7.77 0.88 14.77
C GLN A 506 -8.10 1.92 13.67
N GLU A 507 -7.50 3.11 13.70
CA GLU A 507 -7.78 4.15 12.71
C GLU A 507 -7.22 3.84 11.32
N ASN A 508 -8.01 4.15 10.30
CA ASN A 508 -7.64 3.96 8.90
C ASN A 508 -7.00 5.23 8.31
N TYR A 509 -5.71 5.42 8.56
CA TYR A 509 -4.92 6.54 7.99
C TYR A 509 -4.59 6.30 6.52
N THR A 510 -4.45 5.05 6.09
CA THR A 510 -4.17 4.68 4.71
C THR A 510 -5.24 5.17 3.73
N SER A 511 -6.52 4.95 4.03
CA SER A 511 -7.61 5.41 3.17
C SER A 511 -7.64 6.94 3.06
N LEU A 512 -7.30 7.64 4.14
CA LEU A 512 -7.16 9.10 4.14
C LEU A 512 -6.02 9.53 3.21
N ASP A 513 -4.85 8.90 3.36
CA ASP A 513 -3.67 9.22 2.55
C ASP A 513 -3.91 8.93 1.07
N LEU A 514 -4.50 7.79 0.71
CA LEU A 514 -4.84 7.44 -0.68
C LEU A 514 -5.86 8.42 -1.27
N THR A 515 -6.91 8.73 -0.51
CA THR A 515 -7.97 9.66 -0.94
C THR A 515 -7.42 11.03 -1.26
N LEU A 516 -6.60 11.58 -0.37
CA LEU A 516 -6.09 12.93 -0.56
C LEU A 516 -4.93 12.98 -1.55
N THR A 517 -4.04 11.97 -1.54
CA THR A 517 -2.91 11.87 -2.49
C THR A 517 -3.41 11.82 -3.93
N PHE A 518 -4.27 10.86 -4.27
CA PHE A 518 -4.82 10.73 -5.61
C PHE A 518 -5.98 11.70 -5.87
N GLY A 519 -6.46 12.40 -4.85
CA GLY A 519 -7.48 13.44 -4.95
C GLY A 519 -6.89 14.83 -4.82
N LEU A 520 -7.38 15.56 -3.83
CA LEU A 520 -7.18 17.00 -3.69
C LEU A 520 -5.71 17.45 -3.65
N ASP A 521 -4.81 16.71 -3.01
CA ASP A 521 -3.41 17.10 -2.88
C ASP A 521 -2.70 17.13 -4.24
N SER A 522 -3.09 16.27 -5.19
CA SER A 522 -2.53 16.27 -6.55
C SER A 522 -2.94 17.52 -7.32
N TYR A 523 -4.19 17.97 -7.19
CA TYR A 523 -4.72 19.08 -7.98
C TYR A 523 -4.42 20.45 -7.38
N ARG A 524 -4.37 20.55 -6.06
CA ARG A 524 -4.10 21.82 -5.38
C ARG A 524 -2.67 22.31 -5.59
N LYS A 525 -1.74 21.47 -6.04
CA LYS A 525 -0.39 21.92 -6.39
C LYS A 525 -0.35 22.72 -7.69
N ILE A 526 -1.37 22.56 -8.54
CA ILE A 526 -1.41 23.19 -9.86
C ILE A 526 -1.62 24.69 -9.70
N TRP A 527 -0.72 25.51 -10.24
CA TRP A 527 -0.91 26.96 -10.28
C TRP A 527 -2.20 27.33 -11.05
N PRO A 528 -3.01 28.31 -10.61
CA PRO A 528 -2.85 29.20 -9.44
C PRO A 528 -3.45 28.64 -8.13
N LEU A 529 -3.86 27.36 -8.08
CA LEU A 529 -4.44 26.72 -6.90
C LEU A 529 -3.41 26.34 -5.83
N SER A 530 -2.10 26.49 -6.12
CA SER A 530 -0.96 26.15 -5.24
C SER A 530 -0.89 26.95 -3.93
N GLN A 531 -1.78 27.93 -3.77
CA GLN A 531 -1.92 28.73 -2.57
C GLN A 531 -2.77 28.02 -1.51
N ARG A 532 -2.54 28.37 -0.25
CA ARG A 532 -3.25 27.78 0.89
C ARG A 532 -4.68 28.32 0.99
N ILE A 533 -5.59 27.78 0.19
CA ILE A 533 -7.02 28.17 0.11
C ILE A 533 -7.89 27.60 1.24
N GLY A 534 -7.43 27.72 2.49
CA GLY A 534 -8.18 27.27 3.68
C GLY A 534 -8.28 25.74 3.85
N LEU A 535 -7.63 24.98 2.97
CA LEU A 535 -7.60 23.52 3.02
C LEU A 535 -6.17 23.06 3.28
N ARG A 536 -6.04 21.96 4.02
CA ARG A 536 -4.74 21.41 4.44
C ARG A 536 -4.39 20.16 3.64
N ASP A 537 -3.16 19.71 3.80
CA ASP A 537 -2.68 18.47 3.18
C ASP A 537 -2.98 17.25 4.05
N ARG A 538 -2.74 16.06 3.51
CA ARG A 538 -3.03 14.80 4.21
C ARG A 538 -2.33 14.60 5.56
N PRO A 539 -1.05 14.97 5.81
CA PRO A 539 -0.45 14.82 7.14
C PRO A 539 -1.15 15.67 8.19
N TYR A 540 -1.65 16.86 7.84
CA TYR A 540 -2.45 17.68 8.76
C TYR A 540 -3.72 16.94 9.21
N TYR A 541 -4.52 16.41 8.27
CA TYR A 541 -5.75 15.71 8.63
C TYR A 541 -5.48 14.39 9.37
N ALA A 542 -4.38 13.70 9.06
CA ALA A 542 -3.94 12.56 9.85
C ALA A 542 -3.62 12.97 11.31
N MET A 543 -2.94 14.09 11.51
CA MET A 543 -2.66 14.62 12.85
C MET A 543 -3.93 15.05 13.59
N VAL A 544 -4.95 15.59 12.91
CA VAL A 544 -6.24 15.92 13.55
C VAL A 544 -6.88 14.67 14.14
N LYS A 545 -6.82 13.54 13.42
CA LYS A 545 -7.30 12.25 13.94
C LYS A 545 -6.50 11.77 15.17
N TYR A 546 -5.18 11.91 15.14
CA TYR A 546 -4.34 11.57 16.30
C TYR A 546 -4.70 12.44 17.51
N GLN A 547 -4.78 13.76 17.34
CA GLN A 547 -5.17 14.70 18.40
C GLN A 547 -6.52 14.33 19.01
N LYS A 548 -7.51 14.05 18.15
CA LYS A 548 -8.85 13.63 18.57
C LYS A 548 -8.82 12.43 19.52
N ASN A 549 -8.00 11.43 19.20
CA ASN A 549 -7.92 10.19 19.96
C ASN A 549 -7.07 10.31 21.23
N VAL A 550 -6.01 11.14 21.21
CA VAL A 550 -5.16 11.42 22.38
C VAL A 550 -5.89 12.28 23.40
N GLU A 551 -6.42 13.42 22.97
CA GLU A 551 -7.04 14.44 23.84
C GLU A 551 -8.54 14.22 24.05
N ASN A 552 -9.11 13.17 23.44
CA ASN A 552 -10.55 12.88 23.48
C ASN A 552 -11.41 14.10 23.10
N THR A 553 -10.91 14.95 22.20
CA THR A 553 -11.55 16.19 21.77
C THR A 553 -12.44 15.99 20.54
N SER A 554 -13.32 16.95 20.24
CA SER A 554 -14.10 16.98 18.99
C SER A 554 -13.64 18.07 18.02
N GLU A 555 -12.53 18.74 18.33
CA GLU A 555 -11.95 19.80 17.51
C GLU A 555 -11.60 19.30 16.10
N LYS A 556 -11.93 20.13 15.10
CA LYS A 556 -11.71 19.82 13.68
C LYS A 556 -10.39 20.36 13.15
N THR A 557 -9.64 21.06 13.98
CA THR A 557 -8.37 21.71 13.67
C THR A 557 -7.31 21.30 14.66
N LEU A 558 -6.04 21.37 14.23
CA LEU A 558 -4.93 21.11 15.14
C LEU A 558 -4.83 22.20 16.20
N SER A 559 -4.41 21.81 17.40
CA SER A 559 -4.04 22.73 18.47
C SER A 559 -2.94 23.67 18.00
N GLU A 560 -3.04 24.93 18.43
CA GLU A 560 -2.02 25.96 18.22
C GLU A 560 -0.98 25.97 19.35
N THR A 561 -1.10 25.10 20.37
CA THR A 561 -0.10 24.98 21.44
C THR A 561 1.26 24.63 20.85
N SER A 562 2.28 25.41 21.20
CA SER A 562 3.65 25.22 20.72
C SER A 562 4.19 23.84 21.12
N PHE A 563 5.18 23.34 20.38
CA PHE A 563 5.82 22.06 20.69
C PHE A 563 6.35 21.99 22.14
N ARG A 564 7.00 23.05 22.62
CA ARG A 564 7.56 23.08 23.99
C ARG A 564 6.50 23.30 25.06
N ASP A 565 5.48 24.12 24.81
CA ASP A 565 4.40 24.34 25.78
C ASP A 565 3.57 23.06 25.99
N TYR A 566 3.29 22.33 24.90
CA TYR A 566 2.57 21.06 24.98
C TYR A 566 3.36 20.01 25.79
N TRP A 567 4.66 19.88 25.54
CA TRP A 567 5.51 18.98 26.33
C TRP A 567 5.66 19.46 27.78
N LYS A 568 5.72 20.77 28.03
CA LYS A 568 5.78 21.34 29.38
C LYS A 568 4.56 20.95 30.21
N GLU A 569 3.37 20.90 29.63
CA GLU A 569 2.18 20.39 30.31
C GLU A 569 2.36 18.93 30.78
N ALA A 570 2.96 18.07 29.94
CA ALA A 570 3.31 16.70 30.33
C ALA A 570 4.40 16.66 31.42
N PHE A 571 5.39 17.55 31.34
CA PHE A 571 6.45 17.69 32.35
C PHE A 571 5.89 18.11 33.72
N GLN A 572 4.86 18.96 33.74
CA GLN A 572 4.26 19.49 34.96
C GLN A 572 3.18 18.59 35.56
N SER A 573 2.56 17.70 34.79
CA SER A 573 1.42 16.89 35.25
C SER A 573 1.76 15.97 36.44
N THR A 574 2.98 15.41 36.45
CA THR A 574 3.49 14.54 37.52
C THR A 574 4.80 15.03 38.14
N GLY A 575 5.29 16.20 37.70
CA GLY A 575 6.50 16.86 38.20
C GLY A 575 7.78 16.53 37.44
N TYR A 576 7.78 15.53 36.54
CA TYR A 576 8.88 15.28 35.61
C TYR A 576 8.41 14.45 34.42
N PHE A 577 8.92 14.77 33.23
CA PHE A 577 8.77 13.95 32.03
C PHE A 577 10.07 13.98 31.19
N PRO A 578 10.45 12.87 30.52
CA PRO A 578 11.66 12.84 29.71
C PRO A 578 11.62 13.87 28.58
N SER A 579 12.76 14.47 28.26
CA SER A 579 12.82 15.39 27.13
C SER A 579 12.54 14.67 25.81
N LEU A 580 11.80 15.31 24.91
CA LEU A 580 11.40 14.76 23.62
C LEU A 580 12.27 15.35 22.51
N ILE A 581 12.92 14.49 21.72
CA ILE A 581 13.78 14.87 20.59
C ILE A 581 13.14 14.36 19.30
N MET A 582 12.50 15.26 18.56
CA MET A 582 11.89 14.96 17.27
C MET A 582 12.87 15.25 16.14
N ASN A 583 13.40 14.19 15.53
CA ASN A 583 14.30 14.29 14.39
C ASN A 583 13.52 14.43 13.09
N THR A 584 14.11 15.11 12.10
CA THR A 584 13.64 15.14 10.71
C THR A 584 14.85 15.39 9.79
N ALA A 585 14.77 14.95 8.53
CA ALA A 585 15.85 15.12 7.57
C ALA A 585 15.60 16.35 6.69
N GLY A 586 16.50 17.33 6.72
CA GLY A 586 16.46 18.47 5.80
C GLY A 586 16.93 18.07 4.40
N THR A 587 16.30 18.58 3.36
CA THR A 587 16.70 18.28 1.96
C THR A 587 18.11 18.77 1.59
N THR A 588 18.75 19.55 2.46
CA THR A 588 20.14 20.01 2.33
C THR A 588 21.16 19.07 2.98
N GLY A 589 20.72 17.93 3.53
CA GLY A 589 21.58 16.92 4.18
C GLY A 589 21.74 17.08 5.70
N SER A 590 21.43 18.26 6.26
CA SER A 590 21.45 18.48 7.72
C SER A 590 20.21 17.90 8.40
N ARG A 591 20.31 17.56 9.69
CA ARG A 591 19.14 17.24 10.52
C ARG A 591 18.35 18.51 10.85
N GLY A 592 17.04 18.37 11.00
CA GLY A 592 16.19 19.30 11.73
C GLY A 592 15.76 18.65 13.03
N ILE A 593 15.82 19.37 14.14
CA ILE A 593 15.46 18.82 15.45
C ILE A 593 14.51 19.80 16.16
N LEU A 594 13.42 19.25 16.69
CA LEU A 594 12.66 19.90 17.75
C LEU A 594 12.99 19.21 19.06
N TRP A 595 13.65 19.94 19.96
CA TRP A 595 13.92 19.49 21.32
C TRP A 595 13.02 20.22 22.30
N SER A 596 12.38 19.46 23.18
CA SER A 596 11.33 19.98 24.06
C SER A 596 11.83 20.90 25.17
N VAL A 597 13.12 20.80 25.49
CA VAL A 597 13.81 21.69 26.44
C VAL A 597 14.46 22.83 25.66
N LYS A 598 14.48 24.04 26.24
CA LYS A 598 15.12 25.21 25.64
C LYS A 598 16.64 25.12 25.84
N PRO A 599 17.45 24.92 24.77
CA PRO A 599 18.90 24.82 24.87
C PRO A 599 19.55 26.19 25.12
N ASN A 600 20.65 26.20 25.86
CA ASN A 600 21.53 27.36 25.94
C ASN A 600 22.38 27.52 24.67
N LYS A 601 22.92 26.40 24.16
CA LYS A 601 23.73 26.33 22.93
C LYS A 601 23.36 25.10 22.12
N PHE A 602 22.33 25.21 21.29
CA PHE A 602 21.79 24.08 20.53
C PHE A 602 22.85 23.28 19.74
N ASN A 603 23.77 23.95 19.02
CA ASN A 603 24.79 23.28 18.20
C ASN A 603 25.84 22.51 19.02
N ALA A 604 25.98 22.80 20.32
CA ALA A 604 26.86 22.04 21.21
C ALA A 604 26.22 20.72 21.66
N ILE A 605 24.88 20.65 21.63
CA ILE A 605 24.11 19.45 21.96
C ILE A 605 23.91 18.61 20.69
N PHE A 606 23.41 19.24 19.63
CA PHE A 606 23.07 18.58 18.38
C PHE A 606 23.92 19.12 17.22
N PRO A 607 25.07 18.49 16.93
CA PRO A 607 25.94 18.93 15.84
C PRO A 607 25.28 18.76 14.46
N TYR A 608 25.68 19.61 13.51
CA TYR A 608 25.20 19.59 12.11
C TYR A 608 23.67 19.54 11.96
N SER A 609 22.97 20.22 12.87
CA SER A 609 21.51 20.20 12.98
C SER A 609 20.94 21.61 12.97
N LYS A 610 19.70 21.77 12.50
CA LYS A 610 18.92 23.01 12.59
C LYS A 610 17.94 22.91 13.75
N ASN A 611 17.92 23.92 14.61
CA ASN A 611 16.91 24.06 15.66
C ASN A 611 15.59 24.48 15.03
N LEU A 612 14.62 23.56 15.00
CA LEU A 612 13.29 23.81 14.44
C LEU A 612 12.26 24.23 15.50
N ALA A 613 12.64 24.21 16.78
CA ALA A 613 11.81 24.73 17.87
C ALA A 613 11.96 26.26 18.02
N ASP A 614 13.08 26.84 17.56
CA ASP A 614 13.35 28.28 17.62
C ASP A 614 13.43 28.87 16.21
N LEU A 615 12.34 29.49 15.75
CA LEU A 615 12.22 30.07 14.42
C LEU A 615 12.18 31.60 14.48
N TYR A 616 12.69 32.26 13.44
CA TYR A 616 12.73 33.71 13.29
C TYR A 616 13.31 34.42 14.53
N ASP A 617 14.57 34.13 14.85
CA ASP A 617 15.25 34.68 16.03
C ASP A 617 14.45 34.49 17.33
N ASP A 618 13.88 33.29 17.49
CA ASP A 618 13.12 32.87 18.68
C ASP A 618 11.81 33.65 18.92
N THR A 619 11.27 34.28 17.87
CA THR A 619 9.94 34.91 17.93
C THR A 619 8.82 33.93 17.61
N LYS A 620 9.11 32.88 16.82
CA LYS A 620 8.12 31.91 16.35
C LYS A 620 8.56 30.48 16.58
N THR A 621 7.59 29.57 16.57
CA THR A 621 7.81 28.13 16.70
C THR A 621 6.69 27.36 16.00
N ILE A 622 6.72 26.03 16.06
CA ILE A 622 5.78 25.14 15.39
C ILE A 622 4.84 24.52 16.44
N PRO A 623 3.52 24.43 16.16
CA PRO A 623 2.58 23.71 17.01
C PRO A 623 2.93 22.22 17.16
N PHE A 624 2.63 21.63 18.32
CA PHE A 624 3.04 20.26 18.67
C PHE A 624 2.74 19.22 17.59
N TYR A 625 1.48 19.07 17.18
CA TYR A 625 1.14 18.05 16.18
C TYR A 625 1.73 18.33 14.79
N GLN A 626 1.98 19.60 14.44
CA GLN A 626 2.63 19.93 13.17
C GLN A 626 4.14 19.65 13.21
N ALA A 627 4.78 19.89 14.35
CA ALA A 627 6.14 19.46 14.62
C ALA A 627 6.27 17.93 14.52
N VAL A 628 5.38 17.18 15.18
CA VAL A 628 5.31 15.72 15.08
C VAL A 628 5.02 15.26 13.64
N SER A 629 4.25 16.04 12.87
CA SER A 629 4.02 15.73 11.45
C SER A 629 5.29 15.80 10.60
N THR A 630 6.37 16.46 11.03
CA THR A 630 7.63 16.55 10.25
C THR A 630 8.40 15.24 10.24
N THR A 631 8.28 14.48 11.33
CA THR A 631 8.95 13.18 11.49
C THR A 631 8.16 12.05 10.83
N ASN A 632 6.84 12.14 10.67
CA ASN A 632 6.01 11.07 10.06
C ASN A 632 5.63 11.36 8.59
N ARG A 633 6.63 11.52 7.71
CA ARG A 633 6.44 11.85 6.27
C ARG A 633 7.06 10.80 5.37
N PHE A 634 6.34 9.68 5.24
CA PHE A 634 6.80 8.54 4.45
C PHE A 634 7.15 8.93 3.00
N PRO A 635 8.38 8.65 2.51
CA PRO A 635 8.77 8.94 1.14
C PRO A 635 7.78 8.39 0.12
N VAL A 636 7.61 9.06 -1.03
CA VAL A 636 6.62 8.76 -2.09
C VAL A 636 5.16 9.08 -1.70
N PHE A 637 4.70 8.70 -0.52
CA PHE A 637 3.29 8.85 -0.12
C PHE A 637 2.99 10.09 0.70
N SER A 638 3.95 10.73 1.36
CA SER A 638 3.78 11.99 2.08
C SER A 638 4.64 13.09 1.45
N PRO A 639 4.15 14.32 1.39
CA PRO A 639 4.93 15.41 0.85
C PRO A 639 5.93 15.89 1.91
N ALA A 640 7.07 16.45 1.51
CA ALA A 640 7.97 17.11 2.46
C ALA A 640 7.23 18.25 3.21
N ALA A 641 7.49 18.39 4.51
CA ALA A 641 7.07 19.56 5.27
C ALA A 641 7.83 20.78 4.77
N LYS A 642 7.12 21.85 4.43
CA LYS A 642 7.73 23.14 4.18
C LYS A 642 7.62 23.99 5.44
N ILE A 643 8.76 24.40 5.99
CA ILE A 643 8.82 25.39 7.08
C ILE A 643 9.23 26.73 6.44
N PRO A 644 8.38 27.77 6.49
CA PRO A 644 8.68 29.08 5.90
C PRO A 644 10.03 29.60 6.38
N GLY A 645 10.93 29.97 5.47
CA GLY A 645 12.27 30.46 5.79
C GLY A 645 13.31 29.41 6.19
N TYR A 646 12.92 28.17 6.49
CA TYR A 646 13.81 27.13 7.03
C TYR A 646 14.03 25.93 6.11
N GLY A 647 13.22 25.77 5.07
CA GLY A 647 13.40 24.78 3.99
C GLY A 647 12.39 23.63 4.03
N HIS A 648 12.78 22.52 3.40
CA HIS A 648 11.95 21.32 3.29
C HIS A 648 12.52 20.19 4.13
N TYR A 649 11.61 19.47 4.79
CA TYR A 649 11.93 18.44 5.76
C TYR A 649 11.13 17.16 5.46
N ILE A 650 11.82 16.02 5.46
CA ILE A 650 11.26 14.69 5.23
C ILE A 650 11.46 13.82 6.47
N ASP A 651 10.96 12.59 6.42
CA ASP A 651 11.10 11.62 7.50
C ASP A 651 12.55 11.47 7.99
N ALA A 652 12.73 11.38 9.32
CA ALA A 652 14.04 11.19 9.95
C ALA A 652 14.74 9.90 9.51
N GLY A 653 13.97 8.88 9.10
CA GLY A 653 14.53 7.60 8.64
C GLY A 653 15.49 7.74 7.45
N ALA A 654 15.45 8.85 6.71
CA ALA A 654 16.42 9.14 5.66
C ALA A 654 17.85 9.41 6.19
N ILE A 655 18.01 9.70 7.49
CA ILE A 655 19.31 9.91 8.15
C ILE A 655 19.53 8.87 9.23
N ASP A 656 18.65 8.81 10.23
CA ASP A 656 18.72 7.86 11.33
C ASP A 656 17.31 7.29 11.56
N ASN A 657 17.12 6.02 11.19
CA ASN A 657 15.85 5.33 11.37
C ASN A 657 15.66 4.75 12.78
N SER A 658 16.65 4.80 13.66
CA SER A 658 16.58 4.25 15.03
C SER A 658 16.17 5.29 16.08
N GLY A 659 16.53 6.57 15.85
CA GLY A 659 16.44 7.63 16.86
C GLY A 659 17.59 7.63 17.87
N LEU A 660 18.50 6.64 17.83
CA LEU A 660 19.64 6.55 18.73
C LEU A 660 20.55 7.76 18.63
N LEU A 661 20.68 8.38 17.45
CA LEU A 661 21.59 9.49 17.25
C LEU A 661 21.22 10.70 18.13
N GLY A 662 19.92 10.99 18.26
CA GLY A 662 19.45 12.07 19.13
C GLY A 662 19.73 11.81 20.61
N CYS A 663 19.55 10.58 21.06
CA CYS A 663 19.88 10.17 22.43
C CYS A 663 21.40 10.21 22.68
N LEU A 664 22.20 9.76 21.72
CA LEU A 664 23.66 9.72 21.80
C LEU A 664 24.25 11.15 21.86
N ASP A 665 23.78 12.05 21.01
CA ASP A 665 24.16 13.46 21.01
C ASP A 665 23.99 14.10 22.40
N LEU A 666 22.80 13.93 22.99
CA LEU A 666 22.51 14.46 24.32
C LEU A 666 23.34 13.77 25.40
N HIS A 667 23.54 12.45 25.34
CA HIS A 667 24.38 11.75 26.29
C HIS A 667 25.83 12.25 26.25
N ILE A 668 26.42 12.42 25.07
CA ILE A 668 27.77 12.96 24.90
C ILE A 668 27.86 14.39 25.45
N TYR A 669 26.85 15.22 25.20
CA TYR A 669 26.78 16.56 25.78
C TYR A 669 26.80 16.51 27.32
N LEU A 670 26.00 15.63 27.93
CA LEU A 670 25.90 15.49 29.39
C LEU A 670 27.16 14.92 30.04
N LEU A 671 27.91 14.06 29.35
CA LEU A 671 29.21 13.56 29.82
C LEU A 671 30.27 14.67 29.92
N ASN A 672 30.18 15.66 29.03
CA ASN A 672 31.10 16.80 28.97
C ASN A 672 30.62 18.01 29.80
N ASP A 673 29.43 17.93 30.41
CA ASP A 673 28.87 19.01 31.21
C ASP A 673 29.58 19.16 32.56
N SER A 674 29.94 20.40 32.91
CA SER A 674 30.70 20.70 34.12
C SER A 674 29.95 20.42 35.43
N ARG A 675 28.62 20.35 35.41
CA ARG A 675 27.79 20.01 36.59
C ARG A 675 27.82 18.53 36.93
N LYS A 676 28.39 17.68 36.05
CA LYS A 676 28.40 16.22 36.19
C LYS A 676 27.00 15.65 36.47
N VAL A 677 26.01 16.06 35.66
CA VAL A 677 24.59 15.68 35.82
C VAL A 677 24.39 14.17 35.95
N LEU A 678 25.17 13.38 35.20
CA LEU A 678 25.13 11.92 35.25
C LEU A 678 25.90 11.35 36.45
N GLY A 679 26.90 12.05 36.98
CA GLY A 679 27.73 11.60 38.09
C GLY A 679 28.35 10.23 37.84
N ASP A 680 28.20 9.32 38.80
CA ASP A 680 28.61 7.91 38.71
C ASP A 680 27.43 6.96 38.36
N LYS A 681 26.28 7.51 37.94
CA LYS A 681 25.10 6.71 37.62
C LYS A 681 25.33 5.85 36.37
N GLN A 682 24.68 4.69 36.36
CA GLN A 682 24.56 3.84 35.18
C GLN A 682 23.63 4.49 34.15
N VAL A 683 23.95 4.35 32.86
CA VAL A 683 23.10 4.82 31.76
C VAL A 683 22.63 3.62 30.95
N ALA A 684 21.32 3.49 30.76
CA ALA A 684 20.69 2.42 30.01
C ALA A 684 20.01 2.94 28.74
N TYR A 685 20.33 2.36 27.59
CA TYR A 685 19.66 2.60 26.32
C TYR A 685 18.59 1.54 26.09
N VAL A 686 17.36 1.95 25.79
CA VAL A 686 16.27 1.08 25.35
C VAL A 686 15.91 1.46 23.93
N GLU A 687 16.23 0.59 22.99
CA GLU A 687 15.89 0.75 21.58
C GLU A 687 14.70 -0.14 21.22
N ILE A 688 13.63 0.48 20.77
CA ILE A 688 12.40 -0.22 20.36
C ILE A 688 12.47 -0.47 18.86
N ILE A 689 12.50 -1.74 18.44
CA ILE A 689 12.77 -2.18 17.06
C ILE A 689 11.58 -2.97 16.51
N ASN A 690 11.09 -2.62 15.32
CA ASN A 690 9.99 -3.31 14.64
C ASN A 690 10.37 -3.85 13.23
N SER A 691 11.67 -3.84 12.91
CA SER A 691 12.21 -4.24 11.62
C SER A 691 12.40 -5.75 11.53
N LYS A 692 11.77 -6.37 10.53
CA LYS A 692 11.97 -7.80 10.23
C LYS A 692 13.41 -8.09 9.80
N SER A 693 14.01 -7.21 9.00
CA SER A 693 15.41 -7.35 8.56
C SER A 693 16.39 -7.39 9.73
N LEU A 694 16.23 -6.47 10.70
CA LEU A 694 17.08 -6.45 11.89
C LEU A 694 16.83 -7.67 12.79
N TYR A 695 15.58 -8.14 12.89
CA TYR A 695 15.27 -9.39 13.60
C TYR A 695 15.86 -10.63 12.92
N VAL A 696 15.87 -10.68 11.58
CA VAL A 696 16.56 -11.74 10.82
C VAL A 696 18.06 -11.71 11.11
N ASN A 697 18.69 -10.53 11.09
CA ASN A 697 20.10 -10.38 11.45
C ASN A 697 20.39 -10.87 12.88
N TYR A 698 19.54 -10.51 13.84
CA TYR A 698 19.60 -11.01 15.23
C TYR A 698 19.59 -12.54 15.28
N LEU A 699 18.62 -13.18 14.61
CA LEU A 699 18.53 -14.65 14.58
C LEU A 699 19.74 -15.31 13.91
N ILE A 700 20.27 -14.72 12.85
CA ILE A 700 21.47 -15.22 12.15
C ILE A 700 22.70 -15.17 13.07
N ASN A 701 22.91 -14.05 13.76
CA ASN A 701 24.04 -13.91 14.68
C ASN A 701 23.94 -14.89 15.85
N LYS A 702 22.73 -15.02 16.41
CA LYS A 702 22.45 -16.03 17.44
C LYS A 702 22.74 -17.46 16.96
N PHE A 703 22.32 -17.80 15.74
CA PHE A 703 22.61 -19.10 15.14
C PHE A 703 24.12 -19.32 14.97
N LYS A 704 24.86 -18.31 14.48
CA LYS A 704 26.32 -18.37 14.32
C LYS A 704 27.02 -18.61 15.64
N GLU A 705 26.59 -17.94 16.71
CA GLU A 705 27.12 -18.13 18.07
C GLU A 705 26.82 -19.55 18.59
N GLU A 706 25.56 -19.99 18.51
CA GLU A 706 25.12 -21.33 18.96
C GLU A 706 25.85 -22.47 18.22
N GLN A 707 26.18 -22.27 16.94
CA GLN A 707 26.89 -23.25 16.11
C GLN A 707 28.41 -23.03 16.03
N GLN A 708 28.93 -21.96 16.63
CA GLN A 708 30.34 -21.56 16.54
C GLN A 708 30.84 -21.40 15.10
N ILE A 709 30.05 -20.72 14.25
CA ILE A 709 30.35 -20.49 12.83
C ILE A 709 30.55 -19.00 12.57
N ASP A 710 31.71 -18.62 12.05
CA ASP A 710 31.99 -17.21 11.75
C ASP A 710 31.28 -16.72 10.47
N HIS A 711 31.22 -17.58 9.45
CA HIS A 711 30.75 -17.21 8.11
C HIS A 711 29.81 -18.25 7.49
N ILE A 712 28.71 -17.78 6.91
CA ILE A 712 27.78 -18.59 6.13
C ILE A 712 28.08 -18.35 4.66
N LEU A 713 28.56 -19.39 3.96
CA LEU A 713 28.85 -19.33 2.53
C LEU A 713 27.56 -19.12 1.73
N LYS A 714 27.62 -18.25 0.72
CA LYS A 714 26.50 -17.95 -0.16
C LYS A 714 26.99 -17.76 -1.59
N ASN A 715 26.09 -17.99 -2.53
CA ASN A 715 26.23 -17.61 -3.93
C ASN A 715 25.38 -16.36 -4.17
N GLU A 716 26.05 -15.23 -4.40
CA GLU A 716 25.41 -13.93 -4.57
C GLU A 716 24.55 -13.83 -5.84
N ASN A 717 23.46 -13.07 -5.75
CA ASN A 717 22.73 -12.69 -6.94
C ASN A 717 23.45 -11.54 -7.67
N GLU A 718 23.80 -11.73 -8.94
CA GLU A 718 24.26 -10.62 -9.78
C GLU A 718 23.19 -9.53 -9.86
N SER A 719 23.56 -8.29 -9.51
CA SER A 719 22.70 -7.12 -9.57
C SER A 719 23.31 -6.04 -10.46
N ASP A 720 22.47 -5.36 -11.24
CA ASP A 720 22.90 -4.22 -12.06
C ASP A 720 23.39 -3.05 -11.19
N ASN A 721 24.44 -2.35 -11.64
CA ASN A 721 25.08 -1.26 -10.91
C ASN A 721 24.07 -0.17 -10.45
N ILE A 722 23.09 0.19 -11.29
CA ILE A 722 22.09 1.21 -10.95
C ILE A 722 21.18 0.72 -9.81
N VAL A 723 20.84 -0.56 -9.84
CA VAL A 723 20.00 -1.19 -8.81
C VAL A 723 20.77 -1.26 -7.49
N VAL A 724 22.06 -1.60 -7.53
CA VAL A 724 22.93 -1.63 -6.35
C VAL A 724 23.10 -0.25 -5.73
N ASP A 725 23.39 0.77 -6.54
CA ASP A 725 23.53 2.15 -6.06
C ASP A 725 22.23 2.66 -5.42
N LEU A 726 21.09 2.36 -6.03
CA LEU A 726 19.78 2.73 -5.51
C LEU A 726 19.43 1.99 -4.21
N LYS A 727 19.67 0.66 -4.16
CA LYS A 727 19.51 -0.17 -2.95
C LYS A 727 20.36 0.41 -1.81
N THR A 728 21.64 0.67 -2.06
CA THR A 728 22.58 1.22 -1.08
C THR A 728 22.15 2.61 -0.63
N GLY A 729 21.76 3.49 -1.54
CA GLY A 729 21.29 4.84 -1.23
C GLY A 729 20.05 4.85 -0.35
N LEU A 730 19.07 3.98 -0.65
CA LEU A 730 17.79 3.88 0.03
C LEU A 730 17.78 2.98 1.28
N ASN A 731 18.87 2.26 1.56
CA ASN A 731 18.96 1.41 2.75
C ASN A 731 18.93 2.28 4.03
N LEU A 732 17.90 2.13 4.84
CA LEU A 732 17.71 2.93 6.06
C LEU A 732 18.45 2.37 7.28
N ASP A 733 19.03 1.18 7.18
CA ASP A 733 19.65 0.47 8.31
C ASP A 733 21.15 0.78 8.46
N LYS A 734 21.75 1.54 7.52
CA LYS A 734 23.19 1.90 7.53
C LYS A 734 23.63 2.60 8.82
N ILE A 735 22.96 3.71 9.17
CA ILE A 735 23.28 4.50 10.36
C ILE A 735 22.80 3.79 11.64
N PRO A 736 21.57 3.24 11.71
CA PRO A 736 21.15 2.42 12.84
C PRO A 736 22.11 1.29 13.20
N GLY A 737 22.57 0.51 12.21
CA GLY A 737 23.52 -0.59 12.44
C GLY A 737 24.83 -0.10 13.06
N TYR A 738 25.41 0.97 12.50
CA TYR A 738 26.62 1.58 13.05
C TYR A 738 26.42 2.07 14.50
N LEU A 739 25.31 2.74 14.79
CA LEU A 739 25.02 3.26 16.14
C LEU A 739 24.78 2.12 17.14
N SER A 740 24.10 1.06 16.71
CA SER A 740 23.85 -0.13 17.53
C SER A 740 25.16 -0.81 17.91
N ASP A 741 26.06 -1.04 16.95
CA ASP A 741 27.38 -1.63 17.21
C ASP A 741 28.25 -0.71 18.08
N TYR A 742 28.20 0.60 17.85
CA TYR A 742 28.91 1.58 18.66
C TYR A 742 28.48 1.52 20.14
N ILE A 743 27.18 1.50 20.42
CA ILE A 743 26.65 1.43 21.79
C ILE A 743 26.93 0.07 22.42
N THR A 744 26.81 -1.03 21.66
CA THR A 744 27.13 -2.39 22.14
C THR A 744 28.60 -2.48 22.56
N ASN A 745 29.53 -1.96 21.74
CA ASN A 745 30.94 -1.90 22.09
C ASN A 745 31.20 -0.99 23.29
N TRP A 746 30.44 0.09 23.43
CA TRP A 746 30.55 0.98 24.57
C TRP A 746 30.09 0.30 25.87
N GLU A 747 28.99 -0.45 25.86
CA GLU A 747 28.57 -1.29 26.99
C GLU A 747 29.68 -2.28 27.41
N ASN A 748 30.23 -3.01 26.44
CA ASN A 748 31.27 -4.03 26.68
C ASN A 748 32.54 -3.47 27.35
N THR A 749 32.85 -2.19 27.13
CA THR A 749 34.07 -1.54 27.66
C THR A 749 33.87 -0.81 28.99
N GLN A 750 32.63 -0.64 29.45
CA GLN A 750 32.29 0.25 30.57
C GLN A 750 31.96 -0.48 31.89
N ASN A 751 32.24 -1.79 31.98
CA ASN A 751 32.05 -2.61 33.20
C ASN A 751 30.68 -2.42 33.86
N GLY A 752 29.63 -2.30 33.05
CA GLY A 752 28.26 -2.09 33.52
C GLY A 752 27.87 -0.64 33.75
N LYS A 753 28.69 0.38 33.51
CA LYS A 753 28.22 1.79 33.56
C LYS A 753 27.27 2.14 32.41
N ILE A 754 27.38 1.45 31.28
CA ILE A 754 26.46 1.55 30.14
C ILE A 754 25.73 0.23 30.02
N ARG A 755 24.41 0.27 29.75
CA ARG A 755 23.56 -0.87 29.42
C ARG A 755 22.84 -0.62 28.11
N TYR A 756 22.60 -1.65 27.30
CA TYR A 756 21.86 -1.51 26.05
C TYR A 756 20.86 -2.64 25.85
N PHE A 757 19.61 -2.27 25.58
CA PHE A 757 18.48 -3.17 25.40
C PHE A 757 17.87 -2.98 24.01
N LYS A 758 17.86 -4.05 23.21
CA LYS A 758 17.24 -4.09 21.88
C LYS A 758 15.89 -4.80 21.97
N ILE A 759 14.81 -4.02 22.11
CA ILE A 759 13.45 -4.53 22.25
C ILE A 759 12.86 -4.81 20.86
N PHE A 760 13.17 -5.99 20.32
CA PHE A 760 12.67 -6.42 19.02
C PHE A 760 11.19 -6.83 19.07
N MET A 761 10.42 -6.44 18.07
CA MET A 761 9.17 -7.11 17.72
C MET A 761 9.54 -8.46 17.06
N PRO A 762 9.19 -9.61 17.66
CA PRO A 762 9.47 -10.90 17.04
C PRO A 762 8.69 -11.08 15.73
N HIS A 763 9.37 -11.63 14.73
CA HIS A 763 8.83 -11.88 13.39
C HIS A 763 8.98 -13.36 13.02
N LYS A 764 8.02 -13.91 12.28
CA LYS A 764 8.18 -15.22 11.65
C LYS A 764 9.15 -15.09 10.48
N VAL A 765 10.17 -15.95 10.46
CA VAL A 765 11.27 -15.91 9.49
C VAL A 765 11.32 -17.22 8.72
N SER A 766 11.09 -17.16 7.41
CA SER A 766 11.30 -18.30 6.51
C SER A 766 12.76 -18.37 6.06
N PHE A 767 13.16 -19.50 5.48
CA PHE A 767 14.49 -19.63 4.90
C PHE A 767 14.70 -18.66 3.73
N GLU A 768 13.65 -18.40 2.94
CA GLU A 768 13.70 -17.41 1.85
C GLU A 768 13.90 -15.98 2.38
N ASP A 769 13.37 -15.64 3.56
CA ASP A 769 13.64 -14.34 4.19
C ASP A 769 15.14 -14.18 4.49
N VAL A 770 15.82 -15.27 4.90
CA VAL A 770 17.27 -15.27 5.17
C VAL A 770 18.07 -15.16 3.88
N GLU A 771 17.74 -15.93 2.84
CA GLU A 771 18.39 -15.80 1.52
C GLU A 771 18.19 -14.40 0.92
N ALA A 772 17.00 -13.81 1.11
CA ALA A 772 16.71 -12.43 0.70
C ALA A 772 17.55 -11.41 1.49
N PHE A 773 17.73 -11.61 2.79
CA PHE A 773 18.61 -10.77 3.63
C PHE A 773 20.07 -10.83 3.17
N PHE A 774 20.55 -12.01 2.79
CA PHE A 774 21.91 -12.17 2.26
C PHE A 774 22.08 -11.73 0.80
N ASP A 775 21.00 -11.42 0.08
CA ASP A 775 20.96 -11.18 -1.38
C ASP A 775 21.65 -12.31 -2.17
N GLY A 776 21.42 -13.56 -1.76
CA GLY A 776 22.09 -14.73 -2.33
C GLY A 776 21.56 -16.05 -1.78
N LYS A 777 21.87 -17.15 -2.47
CA LYS A 777 21.51 -18.50 -2.02
C LYS A 777 22.56 -19.05 -1.10
N ILE A 778 22.15 -19.58 0.05
CA ILE A 778 23.09 -20.18 0.99
C ILE A 778 23.65 -21.47 0.39
N GLU A 779 24.97 -21.61 0.38
CA GLU A 779 25.61 -22.83 -0.09
C GLU A 779 25.55 -23.89 1.00
N ASN A 780 25.16 -25.11 0.59
CA ASN A 780 25.24 -26.26 1.46
C ASN A 780 26.68 -26.78 1.37
N GLY A 781 27.56 -26.25 2.22
CA GLY A 781 28.91 -26.80 2.42
C GLY A 781 28.85 -28.16 3.14
N ASP A 782 30.01 -28.66 3.59
CA ASP A 782 30.14 -29.97 4.25
C ASP A 782 29.42 -30.08 5.61
N ASN A 783 29.00 -28.96 6.21
CA ASN A 783 28.54 -28.87 7.60
C ASN A 783 27.01 -28.84 7.81
N ASN A 784 26.18 -29.28 6.84
CA ASN A 784 24.70 -29.31 6.99
C ASN A 784 24.05 -27.98 7.46
N VAL A 785 24.72 -26.85 7.25
CA VAL A 785 24.31 -25.52 7.77
C VAL A 785 22.88 -25.16 7.37
N VAL A 786 22.44 -25.54 6.15
CA VAL A 786 21.08 -25.26 5.68
C VAL A 786 20.02 -26.01 6.49
N SER A 787 20.24 -27.29 6.82
CA SER A 787 19.26 -28.04 7.63
C SER A 787 19.23 -27.55 9.06
N ASP A 788 20.39 -27.22 9.63
CA ASP A 788 20.50 -26.77 11.02
C ASP A 788 19.88 -25.39 11.18
N LEU A 789 20.12 -24.48 10.23
CA LEU A 789 19.48 -23.18 10.21
C LEU A 789 17.96 -23.29 10.06
N LYS A 790 17.46 -24.18 9.19
CA LYS A 790 16.01 -24.41 9.08
C LYS A 790 15.41 -24.93 10.38
N ALA A 791 16.05 -25.90 11.03
CA ALA A 791 15.60 -26.42 12.32
C ALA A 791 15.62 -25.35 13.43
N PHE A 792 16.65 -24.49 13.42
CA PHE A 792 16.74 -23.35 14.33
C PHE A 792 15.61 -22.33 14.10
N LEU A 793 15.37 -21.95 12.84
CA LEU A 793 14.27 -21.04 12.49
C LEU A 793 12.91 -21.63 12.84
N ASP A 794 12.68 -22.92 12.60
CA ASP A 794 11.44 -23.60 12.97
C ASP A 794 11.21 -23.56 14.48
N LYS A 795 12.25 -23.81 15.28
CA LYS A 795 12.19 -23.66 16.75
C LYS A 795 11.79 -22.24 17.15
N LYS A 796 12.41 -21.22 16.56
CA LYS A 796 12.12 -19.81 16.87
C LYS A 796 10.74 -19.36 16.39
N ASN A 797 10.31 -19.83 15.23
CA ASN A 797 8.95 -19.58 14.72
C ASN A 797 7.90 -20.25 15.60
N ASN A 798 8.17 -21.44 16.15
CA ASN A 798 7.26 -22.12 17.07
C ASN A 798 7.07 -21.35 18.39
N GLU A 799 8.07 -20.62 18.88
CA GLU A 799 7.92 -19.72 20.04
C GLU A 799 6.88 -18.62 19.77
N ILE A 800 6.82 -18.10 18.53
CA ILE A 800 5.82 -17.13 18.09
C ILE A 800 4.46 -17.81 17.86
N LEU A 801 4.42 -18.91 17.12
CA LEU A 801 3.18 -19.61 16.76
C LEU A 801 2.42 -20.10 18.00
N ASN A 802 3.12 -20.54 19.04
CA ASN A 802 2.49 -20.94 20.31
C ASN A 802 1.75 -19.78 21.02
N LEU A 803 2.11 -18.53 20.73
CA LEU A 803 1.47 -17.33 21.28
C LEU A 803 0.38 -16.77 20.35
N THR A 804 0.53 -16.99 19.04
CA THR A 804 -0.29 -16.35 18.01
C THR A 804 -1.16 -17.32 17.23
N GLU A 805 -1.18 -18.62 17.50
CA GLU A 805 -2.08 -19.51 16.76
C GLU A 805 -2.43 -20.73 17.61
N ALA A 806 -3.70 -21.13 17.57
CA ALA A 806 -4.16 -22.28 18.34
C ALA A 806 -3.70 -23.58 17.66
N PRO A 807 -3.17 -24.57 18.41
CA PRO A 807 -2.96 -25.90 17.86
C PRO A 807 -4.35 -26.49 17.54
N ASN A 808 -4.56 -26.90 16.28
CA ASN A 808 -5.75 -27.61 15.76
C ASN A 808 -6.91 -26.75 15.20
N LYS A 809 -6.64 -25.72 14.40
CA LYS A 809 -7.68 -25.05 13.60
C LYS A 809 -8.19 -25.91 12.44
N SER A 810 -9.50 -25.87 12.19
CA SER A 810 -10.11 -26.44 10.99
C SER A 810 -9.77 -25.61 9.76
N PHE A 811 -9.94 -26.20 8.56
CA PHE A 811 -9.69 -25.52 7.29
C PHE A 811 -10.48 -24.22 7.09
N PHE A 812 -11.61 -24.04 7.79
CA PHE A 812 -12.47 -22.85 7.69
C PHE A 812 -12.41 -21.95 8.93
N ASP A 813 -11.65 -22.33 9.96
CA ASP A 813 -11.52 -21.52 11.15
C ASP A 813 -10.66 -20.29 10.82
N PRO A 814 -11.12 -19.08 11.16
CA PRO A 814 -10.39 -17.87 10.83
C PRO A 814 -9.06 -17.81 11.60
N TRP A 815 -8.01 -17.32 10.95
CA TRP A 815 -6.82 -16.85 11.64
C TRP A 815 -7.19 -15.66 12.52
N GLU A 816 -6.66 -15.67 13.73
CA GLU A 816 -6.86 -14.56 14.67
C GLU A 816 -5.70 -13.56 14.60
N PHE A 817 -4.62 -13.92 13.93
CA PHE A 817 -3.34 -13.23 13.96
C PHE A 817 -2.77 -13.10 12.54
N TYR A 818 -2.24 -11.92 12.26
CA TYR A 818 -1.54 -11.61 11.02
C TYR A 818 -0.33 -10.78 11.38
N GLU A 819 0.83 -11.14 10.87
CA GLU A 819 2.04 -10.39 11.21
C GLU A 819 1.98 -8.99 10.57
N PRO A 820 2.11 -7.90 11.35
CA PRO A 820 1.95 -6.57 10.82
C PRO A 820 3.08 -6.22 9.84
N THR A 821 2.70 -5.76 8.65
CA THR A 821 3.63 -5.26 7.63
C THR A 821 3.82 -3.75 7.74
N LEU A 822 4.75 -3.18 6.96
CA LEU A 822 4.92 -1.74 6.88
C LEU A 822 3.63 -1.09 6.33
N SER A 823 2.86 -0.47 7.21
CA SER A 823 1.51 -0.01 6.88
C SER A 823 1.08 1.19 7.72
N ARG A 824 0.17 2.00 7.18
CA ARG A 824 -0.57 3.07 7.86
C ARG A 824 -2.03 2.66 8.13
N HIS A 825 -2.29 1.36 8.19
CA HIS A 825 -3.57 0.73 8.53
C HIS A 825 -3.30 -0.69 9.02
N LEU A 826 -3.83 -1.07 10.17
CA LEU A 826 -3.64 -2.42 10.73
C LEU A 826 -4.97 -3.17 10.70
N SER A 827 -4.93 -4.45 10.31
CA SER A 827 -6.08 -5.34 10.39
C SER A 827 -6.37 -5.72 11.85
N LYS A 828 -7.55 -6.27 12.12
CA LYS A 828 -7.88 -6.76 13.47
C LYS A 828 -6.87 -7.81 13.92
N SER A 829 -6.54 -8.74 13.01
CA SER A 829 -5.53 -9.77 13.24
C SER A 829 -4.11 -9.23 13.45
N SER A 830 -3.76 -8.10 12.83
CA SER A 830 -2.48 -7.42 13.06
C SER A 830 -2.37 -6.83 14.46
N LEU A 831 -3.46 -6.26 14.98
CA LEU A 831 -3.51 -5.73 16.34
C LEU A 831 -3.42 -6.84 17.38
N ASN A 832 -4.15 -7.93 17.17
CA ASN A 832 -4.07 -9.12 18.01
C ASN A 832 -2.63 -9.67 18.10
N TYR A 833 -1.91 -9.70 16.98
CA TYR A 833 -0.49 -10.09 16.93
C TYR A 833 0.37 -9.21 17.82
N ILE A 834 0.26 -7.89 17.69
CA ILE A 834 1.03 -6.94 18.51
C ILE A 834 0.74 -7.13 20.00
N ASP A 835 -0.53 -7.28 20.40
CA ASP A 835 -0.90 -7.44 21.80
C ASP A 835 -0.36 -8.75 22.42
N HIS A 836 -0.37 -9.84 21.66
CA HIS A 836 0.07 -11.15 22.16
C HIS A 836 1.57 -11.32 22.12
N ILE A 837 2.24 -10.76 21.11
CA ILE A 837 3.69 -10.90 20.97
C ILE A 837 4.47 -10.22 22.10
N LEU A 838 3.88 -9.25 22.80
CA LEU A 838 4.46 -8.66 24.02
C LEU A 838 4.69 -9.67 25.16
N LYS A 839 4.12 -10.87 25.07
CA LYS A 839 4.33 -11.99 26.01
C LYS A 839 5.43 -12.96 25.56
N HIS A 840 6.10 -12.67 24.45
CA HIS A 840 7.17 -13.51 23.93
C HIS A 840 8.32 -13.63 24.93
N PRO A 841 8.93 -14.82 25.13
CA PRO A 841 9.99 -15.03 26.12
C PRO A 841 11.14 -14.03 26.03
N LEU A 842 11.63 -13.75 24.81
CA LEU A 842 12.65 -12.72 24.54
C LEU A 842 12.31 -11.35 25.17
N LEU A 843 11.05 -10.93 25.02
CA LEU A 843 10.58 -9.63 25.53
C LEU A 843 10.33 -9.66 27.03
N ASP A 844 9.77 -10.74 27.54
CA ASP A 844 9.53 -10.90 28.98
C ASP A 844 10.83 -10.81 29.77
N GLU A 845 11.89 -11.46 29.28
CA GLU A 845 13.22 -11.44 29.89
C GLU A 845 13.82 -10.02 29.92
N GLN A 846 13.81 -9.31 28.78
CA GLN A 846 14.29 -7.92 28.70
C GLN A 846 13.46 -6.96 29.57
N PHE A 847 12.13 -7.14 29.61
CA PHE A 847 11.25 -6.33 30.45
C PHE A 847 11.53 -6.54 31.93
N LEU A 848 11.76 -7.78 32.36
CA LEU A 848 12.13 -8.10 33.74
C LEU A 848 13.48 -7.50 34.12
N GLU A 849 14.45 -7.48 33.20
CA GLU A 849 15.76 -6.87 33.47
C GLU A 849 15.65 -5.35 33.60
N ILE A 850 14.91 -4.68 32.72
CA ILE A 850 14.66 -3.23 32.84
C ILE A 850 13.92 -2.92 34.15
N GLU A 851 12.94 -3.75 34.54
CA GLU A 851 12.23 -3.61 35.81
C GLU A 851 13.15 -3.74 37.03
N LYS A 852 14.12 -4.67 36.99
CA LYS A 852 15.15 -4.79 38.04
C LYS A 852 16.01 -3.53 38.12
N LEU A 853 16.53 -3.05 36.99
CA LEU A 853 17.36 -1.84 36.93
C LEU A 853 16.63 -0.59 37.44
N ILE A 854 15.33 -0.48 37.24
CA ILE A 854 14.54 0.66 37.73
C ILE A 854 14.37 0.62 39.25
N ASN A 855 14.27 -0.57 39.83
CA ASN A 855 14.03 -0.74 41.26
C ASN A 855 15.34 -0.91 42.08
N THR A 856 16.47 -1.19 41.42
CA THR A 856 17.75 -1.44 42.09
C THR A 856 18.41 -0.15 42.59
N LYS A 857 19.17 -0.27 43.67
CA LYS A 857 19.97 0.82 44.24
C LYS A 857 21.47 0.67 44.03
N ARG A 858 21.89 -0.22 43.13
CA ARG A 858 23.30 -0.52 42.85
C ARG A 858 23.52 -0.55 41.34
N ILE A 859 24.75 -0.26 40.91
CA ILE A 859 25.15 -0.50 39.52
C ILE A 859 25.19 -2.02 39.32
N GLU A 860 24.29 -2.54 38.50
CA GLU A 860 24.26 -3.95 38.15
C GLU A 860 25.20 -4.22 36.97
N LYS A 861 26.07 -5.23 37.11
CA LYS A 861 26.90 -5.70 36.00
C LYS A 861 26.01 -6.40 34.99
N ASN A 862 26.36 -6.31 33.71
CA ASN A 862 25.71 -7.10 32.68
C ASN A 862 26.15 -8.57 32.84
N GLU A 863 25.32 -9.39 33.50
CA GLU A 863 25.57 -10.82 33.70
C GLU A 863 25.19 -11.65 32.46
N ASN A 864 24.49 -11.06 31.46
CA ASN A 864 23.98 -11.74 30.27
C ASN A 864 24.09 -10.85 29.00
N PRO A 865 25.32 -10.53 28.52
CA PRO A 865 25.52 -9.65 27.38
C PRO A 865 24.90 -10.17 26.07
N GLU A 866 24.69 -11.49 25.95
CA GLU A 866 24.00 -12.12 24.80
C GLU A 866 22.54 -11.66 24.63
N MET A 867 21.91 -11.08 25.66
CA MET A 867 20.58 -10.46 25.56
C MET A 867 20.59 -9.04 24.96
N ALA A 868 21.77 -8.42 24.89
CA ALA A 868 22.01 -7.11 24.31
C ALA A 868 22.51 -7.20 22.84
N PHE A 869 22.87 -8.39 22.37
CA PHE A 869 23.29 -8.63 20.99
C PHE A 869 22.10 -8.71 20.03
#